data_AF-A0AAX4A6J0-F1
#
_entry.id   AF-A0AAX4A6J0-F1
#
_cell.length_a   1.000
_cell.length_b   1.000
_cell.length_c   1.000
_cell.angle_alpha   90.00
_cell.angle_beta   90.00
_cell.angle_gamma   90.00
#
_symmetry.space_group_name_H-M   'P 1'
#
loop_
_entity.id
_entity.type
_entity.pdbx_description
1 polymer ?
#
loop_
_entity_poly.entity_id
_entity_poly.type
_entity_poly.pdbx_seq_one_letter_code
_entity_poly.pdbx_strand_id
1 'polypeptide(L)'
;MKMSRKTFIKLCLSTGLLASITLLSACSGGSATHVKANYKVTAEAIPDFQSKNAPISSYWMPDKFLAWSAENDKDLLYNKSNVPLAKRISSKKLSPSNQNQNKKTKIVALSMMNSQTSGNPSRGSTKFDSYTFDYWQYIDTLVYWGGSAGEGIIVTPSADVIDEAHRNGVPVLGTIFLPPKEYGGKVDWVKTMLKKDANGQYPFAKQMVNIAKTYGFEGWFINEETQGLNAEDAANMKALIQQVKKADPNLQIMWYDAMTKDGKVDWQNQLNDQNATFVQDKAADAMFLNFWWTENNLADQKLLEKSNLYAKSHNIDPYNIYAGIDVQAKDVQTPVKWNLLEKGSQETQTSIGLYAASATYTNASSWDDFQNRESAFWVNQKADPRQVDTSVNESWTGLSKYVLEKSAINGDEFKTNFNLGNGYNYFKDGQKISEMDWNDRSLAGILPSYRWTIDNEGDNKISPSFDFANAYNGGNSLKFMAEHLAAGKDSTVTLFASDLHIAKGAKFSVNMRSDQAVKVSTILELANGKKVSIAGDKELTDKWSEVNFDIKKYEGQKIEKIALKLTADKSIDFKAINLGEMTLTNGQKVKQLALSGAKVTDESFEEEGTVGGFRLSWQSDANKNNLYGYEIYQLNDDGSKEFLGASNINAFFVNALKRGKNINSTKFEIVPINKSGEAGHSVTTSIKWPDNSLPKAAFVADKTVVKVGEQVTLLNQSNLATTKYKWEIEGASPATSTEKNPQVSFAKAGTYSVKLTAINEKGQENTISQTALITVLDQPVELTNFALDQSVKVDSYTNESESGPKAVDGKLDTKWCAVGPSKHNITIDLGKSEKINQVLIDHAQKGGESPDMNTSDYTIELSNDNQNWTEVVNVKKNKLGETKDSFKQTEARYVRITAIKPTQGSDSAVRLYEIQVLGLKNS
;
A
#
# COMPACT_ATOMS: atom_id res chain seq x y z
N MET A 1 -17.32 56.20 -10.85
CA MET A 1 -18.38 56.89 -11.61
C MET A 1 -18.06 56.73 -13.10
N LYS A 2 -19.00 56.16 -13.88
CA LYS A 2 -19.24 56.26 -15.35
C LYS A 2 -18.01 56.36 -16.29
N MET A 3 -17.89 55.69 -17.43
CA MET A 3 -18.79 54.98 -18.35
C MET A 3 -17.83 54.51 -19.46
N SER A 4 -17.77 53.21 -19.80
CA SER A 4 -18.59 52.57 -20.83
C SER A 4 -18.08 52.70 -22.28
N ARG A 5 -18.05 51.53 -22.94
CA ARG A 5 -18.67 51.26 -24.26
C ARG A 5 -17.94 51.85 -25.50
N LYS A 6 -17.84 51.18 -26.65
CA LYS A 6 -18.25 49.86 -27.13
C LYS A 6 -17.97 49.82 -28.65
N THR A 7 -17.34 48.74 -29.10
CA THR A 7 -17.79 47.87 -30.22
C THR A 7 -17.44 48.16 -31.69
N PHE A 8 -17.46 47.01 -32.38
CA PHE A 8 -17.81 46.67 -33.76
C PHE A 8 -16.65 46.77 -34.76
N ILE A 9 -16.37 45.83 -35.66
CA ILE A 9 -16.69 44.41 -35.96
C ILE A 9 -16.38 44.24 -37.47
N LYS A 10 -16.10 43.00 -37.92
CA LYS A 10 -16.20 42.49 -39.30
C LYS A 10 -15.06 42.92 -40.27
N LEU A 11 -14.54 42.07 -41.15
CA LEU A 11 -14.75 40.64 -41.44
C LEU A 11 -13.71 40.21 -42.50
N CYS A 12 -13.36 38.92 -42.45
CA CYS A 12 -13.16 37.99 -43.59
C CYS A 12 -11.83 37.93 -44.38
N LEU A 13 -11.27 36.70 -44.31
CA LEU A 13 -10.78 35.83 -45.41
C LEU A 13 -9.51 36.31 -46.15
N SER A 14 -8.51 35.49 -46.47
CA SER A 14 -8.31 34.04 -46.40
C SER A 14 -6.87 33.73 -46.82
N THR A 15 -6.31 32.65 -46.25
CA THR A 15 -5.28 31.73 -46.82
C THR A 15 -3.93 32.27 -47.29
N GLY A 16 -2.84 31.76 -46.69
CA GLY A 16 -1.62 31.47 -47.45
C GLY A 16 -0.27 31.59 -46.72
N LEU A 17 0.30 30.44 -46.37
CA LEU A 17 1.73 30.09 -46.32
C LEU A 17 2.66 30.60 -45.18
N LEU A 18 3.12 29.58 -44.42
CA LEU A 18 4.50 29.27 -44.03
C LEU A 18 5.53 30.41 -43.93
N ALA A 19 6.04 30.60 -42.71
CA ALA A 19 7.44 30.98 -42.50
C ALA A 19 8.00 30.26 -41.26
N SER A 20 8.77 29.22 -41.54
CA SER A 20 9.70 28.54 -40.64
C SER A 20 10.75 29.53 -40.11
N ILE A 21 10.87 29.67 -38.78
CA ILE A 21 11.99 30.35 -38.15
C ILE A 21 12.86 29.30 -37.45
N THR A 22 13.98 29.01 -38.09
CA THR A 22 15.16 28.33 -37.56
C THR A 22 15.77 29.14 -36.42
N LEU A 23 15.82 28.57 -35.20
CA LEU A 23 16.62 29.08 -34.10
C LEU A 23 18.08 28.61 -34.28
N LEU A 24 18.96 29.56 -34.61
CA LEU A 24 20.40 29.40 -34.53
C LEU A 24 20.90 29.76 -33.13
N SER A 25 21.62 28.81 -32.55
CA SER A 25 22.43 28.88 -31.34
C SER A 25 23.53 29.94 -31.43
N ALA A 26 23.68 30.76 -30.39
CA ALA A 26 24.91 31.48 -30.10
C ALA A 26 25.22 31.36 -28.60
N CYS A 27 26.38 30.78 -28.30
CA CYS A 27 26.94 30.67 -26.97
C CYS A 27 27.48 32.02 -26.48
N SER A 28 27.12 32.43 -25.27
CA SER A 28 27.96 33.23 -24.39
C SER A 28 27.56 32.97 -22.94
N GLY A 29 28.56 32.83 -22.07
CA GLY A 29 28.40 32.42 -20.68
C GLY A 29 27.49 33.38 -19.90
N GLY A 30 26.38 32.84 -19.43
CA GLY A 30 25.50 33.46 -18.45
C GLY A 30 25.02 32.36 -17.51
N SER A 31 25.13 32.61 -16.20
CA SER A 31 24.50 31.81 -15.16
C SER A 31 23.07 31.48 -15.57
N ALA A 32 22.73 30.19 -15.67
CA ALA A 32 21.38 29.75 -15.94
C ALA A 32 20.46 30.28 -14.84
N THR A 33 19.74 31.36 -15.15
CA THR A 33 18.58 31.79 -14.38
C THR A 33 17.54 30.69 -14.56
N HIS A 34 17.41 29.82 -13.57
CA HIS A 34 16.31 28.87 -13.49
C HIS A 34 15.00 29.65 -13.56
N VAL A 35 14.32 29.64 -14.71
CA VAL A 35 12.93 30.06 -14.79
C VAL A 35 12.17 29.12 -13.87
N LYS A 36 11.73 29.62 -12.70
CA LYS A 36 10.91 28.84 -11.76
C LYS A 36 9.72 28.28 -12.53
N ALA A 37 9.59 26.95 -12.54
CA ALA A 37 8.44 26.31 -13.14
C ALA A 37 7.15 26.80 -12.45
N ASN A 38 6.11 27.07 -13.25
CA ASN A 38 4.82 27.53 -12.75
C ASN A 38 4.00 26.32 -12.24
N TYR A 39 4.21 25.93 -10.99
CA TYR A 39 3.44 24.87 -10.35
C TYR A 39 2.12 25.41 -9.83
N LYS A 40 1.03 24.72 -10.16
CA LYS A 40 -0.23 24.82 -9.45
C LYS A 40 -0.27 23.68 -8.45
N VAL A 41 -0.58 23.99 -7.19
CA VAL A 41 -0.64 22.97 -6.13
C VAL A 41 -1.75 21.98 -6.48
N THR A 42 -1.37 20.71 -6.62
CA THR A 42 -2.34 19.63 -6.83
C THR A 42 -3.23 19.50 -5.60
N ALA A 43 -4.54 19.47 -5.81
CA ALA A 43 -5.52 19.28 -4.74
C ALA A 43 -5.51 17.85 -4.19
N GLU A 44 -6.15 17.66 -3.03
CA GLU A 44 -6.38 16.36 -2.41
C GLU A 44 -7.03 15.34 -3.38
N ALA A 45 -6.64 14.07 -3.20
CA ALA A 45 -7.19 12.95 -3.97
C ALA A 45 -8.70 12.75 -3.72
N ILE A 46 -9.33 11.88 -4.52
CA ILE A 46 -10.65 11.34 -4.14
C ILE A 46 -10.41 10.38 -2.96
N PRO A 47 -10.97 10.65 -1.76
CA PRO A 47 -10.81 9.76 -0.63
C PRO A 47 -11.37 8.36 -0.95
N ASP A 48 -10.62 7.33 -0.57
CA ASP A 48 -11.01 5.92 -0.67
C ASP A 48 -11.43 5.43 -2.07
N PHE A 49 -10.89 6.06 -3.12
CA PHE A 49 -11.16 5.66 -4.48
C PHE A 49 -9.93 5.02 -5.14
N GLN A 50 -10.10 3.80 -5.62
CA GLN A 50 -9.13 3.08 -6.44
C GLN A 50 -9.76 2.74 -7.78
N SER A 51 -9.14 3.20 -8.87
CA SER A 51 -9.62 2.88 -10.22
C SER A 51 -9.45 1.39 -10.53
N LYS A 52 -10.37 0.84 -11.33
CA LYS A 52 -10.50 -0.61 -11.58
C LYS A 52 -9.29 -1.25 -12.23
N ASN A 53 -8.49 -0.46 -12.93
CA ASN A 53 -7.28 -0.90 -13.62
C ASN A 53 -5.99 -0.63 -12.82
N ALA A 54 -6.11 -0.33 -11.52
CA ALA A 54 -4.93 -0.20 -10.66
C ALA A 54 -4.08 -1.49 -10.70
N PRO A 55 -2.75 -1.37 -10.87
CA PRO A 55 -1.87 -2.53 -10.77
C PRO A 55 -1.83 -3.02 -9.33
N ILE A 56 -1.96 -4.33 -9.13
CA ILE A 56 -1.99 -4.96 -7.82
C ILE A 56 -0.81 -5.90 -7.61
N SER A 57 -0.31 -5.95 -6.36
CA SER A 57 0.69 -6.93 -5.93
C SER A 57 0.15 -8.35 -6.09
N SER A 58 1.03 -9.27 -6.47
CA SER A 58 0.62 -10.62 -6.85
C SER A 58 0.44 -11.56 -5.65
N TYR A 59 -0.60 -12.38 -5.75
CA TYR A 59 -0.92 -13.45 -4.82
C TYR A 59 -1.61 -14.59 -5.58
N TRP A 60 -1.45 -15.83 -5.14
CA TRP A 60 -1.99 -16.98 -5.86
C TRP A 60 -2.41 -18.15 -4.95
N MET A 61 -3.37 -18.92 -5.47
CA MET A 61 -3.53 -20.34 -5.13
C MET A 61 -2.55 -21.19 -5.98
N PRO A 62 -2.18 -22.42 -5.55
CA PRO A 62 -1.14 -23.21 -6.20
C PRO A 62 -1.29 -23.41 -7.71
N ASP A 63 -2.50 -23.67 -8.20
CA ASP A 63 -2.74 -23.87 -9.64
C ASP A 63 -2.50 -22.60 -10.46
N LYS A 64 -2.91 -21.44 -9.91
CA LYS A 64 -2.68 -20.14 -10.55
C LYS A 64 -1.20 -19.74 -10.51
N PHE A 65 -0.50 -20.07 -9.43
CA PHE A 65 0.94 -19.90 -9.32
C PHE A 65 1.67 -20.71 -10.40
N LEU A 66 1.33 -21.98 -10.57
CA LEU A 66 1.89 -22.86 -11.60
C LEU A 66 1.57 -22.39 -13.03
N ALA A 67 0.40 -21.79 -13.24
CA ALA A 67 -0.03 -21.27 -14.54
C ALA A 67 0.49 -19.86 -14.86
N TRP A 68 1.05 -19.14 -13.89
CA TRP A 68 1.53 -17.78 -14.10
C TRP A 68 2.67 -17.72 -15.13
N SER A 69 2.63 -16.71 -16.00
CA SER A 69 3.72 -16.39 -16.92
C SER A 69 3.91 -14.88 -17.05
N ALA A 70 5.16 -14.45 -17.15
CA ALA A 70 5.54 -13.04 -17.28
C ALA A 70 4.91 -12.35 -18.50
N GLU A 71 4.71 -13.09 -19.60
CA GLU A 71 4.16 -12.55 -20.85
C GLU A 71 2.68 -12.15 -20.74
N ASN A 72 1.93 -12.80 -19.85
CA ASN A 72 0.49 -12.60 -19.70
C ASN A 72 0.15 -11.69 -18.51
N ASP A 73 1.14 -11.31 -17.70
CA ASP A 73 0.95 -10.47 -16.54
C ASP A 73 1.05 -8.99 -16.90
N LYS A 74 -0.11 -8.31 -16.93
CA LYS A 74 -0.22 -6.88 -17.23
C LYS A 74 0.34 -5.99 -16.11
N ASP A 75 0.47 -6.52 -14.90
CA ASP A 75 0.92 -5.79 -13.70
C ASP A 75 2.42 -5.98 -13.47
N LEU A 76 3.06 -6.92 -14.18
CA LEU A 76 4.48 -7.24 -14.03
C LEU A 76 5.40 -6.02 -14.06
N LEU A 77 5.15 -5.05 -14.95
CA LEU A 77 5.97 -3.84 -15.03
C LEU A 77 5.96 -3.04 -13.71
N TYR A 78 4.86 -3.10 -12.97
CA TYR A 78 4.69 -2.43 -11.68
C TYR A 78 5.15 -3.32 -10.52
N ASN A 79 4.95 -4.64 -10.60
CA ASN A 79 5.31 -5.61 -9.56
C ASN A 79 6.80 -5.98 -9.53
N LYS A 80 7.56 -5.59 -10.55
CA LYS A 80 9.01 -5.82 -10.60
C LYS A 80 9.77 -4.73 -9.84
N SER A 81 10.71 -5.14 -8.99
CA SER A 81 11.67 -4.24 -8.36
C SER A 81 12.64 -3.64 -9.37
N ASN A 82 13.01 -2.38 -9.16
CA ASN A 82 14.01 -1.67 -9.96
C ASN A 82 15.27 -1.31 -9.17
N VAL A 83 15.27 -1.53 -7.85
CA VAL A 83 16.42 -1.27 -6.99
C VAL A 83 17.15 -2.60 -6.72
N PRO A 84 18.42 -2.74 -7.11
CA PRO A 84 19.18 -3.93 -6.76
C PRO A 84 19.50 -3.95 -5.26
N LEU A 85 19.56 -5.16 -4.67
CA LEU A 85 19.96 -5.35 -3.28
C LEU A 85 21.33 -4.70 -3.00
N ALA A 86 21.34 -3.64 -2.19
CA ALA A 86 22.55 -2.92 -1.84
C ALA A 86 23.46 -3.77 -0.94
N LYS A 87 24.76 -3.68 -1.17
CA LYS A 87 25.73 -4.34 -0.30
C LYS A 87 25.88 -3.54 0.99
N ARG A 88 25.76 -4.21 2.14
CA ARG A 88 26.05 -3.61 3.45
C ARG A 88 27.53 -3.59 3.76
N ILE A 89 27.94 -2.62 4.58
CA ILE A 89 29.27 -2.55 5.16
C ILE A 89 29.52 -3.82 5.97
N SER A 90 30.74 -4.36 5.86
CA SER A 90 31.14 -5.51 6.67
C SER A 90 31.04 -5.20 8.16
N SER A 91 30.37 -6.08 8.93
CA SER A 91 30.28 -5.95 10.38
C SER A 91 31.63 -5.90 11.08
N LYS A 92 32.72 -6.34 10.43
CA LYS A 92 34.09 -6.18 10.94
C LYS A 92 34.51 -4.71 11.06
N LYS A 93 34.00 -3.82 10.20
CA LYS A 93 34.26 -2.37 10.21
C LYS A 93 33.28 -1.57 11.08
N LEU A 94 32.21 -2.20 11.54
CA LEU A 94 31.24 -1.57 12.42
C LEU A 94 31.66 -1.76 13.88
N SER A 95 31.39 -0.74 14.67
CA SER A 95 31.69 -0.68 16.11
C SER A 95 30.37 -0.73 16.89
N PRO A 96 30.30 -1.52 17.97
CA PRO A 96 29.15 -1.51 18.87
C PRO A 96 28.85 -0.12 19.45
N SER A 97 27.57 0.26 19.50
CA SER A 97 27.06 1.41 20.25
C SER A 97 27.00 1.15 21.75
N ASN A 98 26.81 -0.11 22.16
CA ASN A 98 26.77 -0.53 23.55
C ASN A 98 27.52 -1.84 23.79
N GLN A 99 27.68 -2.21 25.07
CA GLN A 99 28.50 -3.33 25.49
C GLN A 99 27.89 -4.72 25.21
N ASN A 100 26.60 -4.82 24.87
CA ASN A 100 25.88 -6.08 24.67
C ASN A 100 25.72 -6.45 23.18
N GLN A 101 25.83 -5.47 22.29
CA GLN A 101 25.77 -5.69 20.85
C GLN A 101 26.87 -6.63 20.38
N ASN A 102 26.53 -7.49 19.42
CA ASN A 102 27.47 -8.43 18.84
C ASN A 102 27.30 -8.58 17.32
N LYS A 103 28.30 -9.20 16.68
CA LYS A 103 28.40 -9.32 15.22
C LYS A 103 27.69 -10.54 14.64
N LYS A 104 27.15 -11.43 15.48
CA LYS A 104 26.63 -12.74 15.09
C LYS A 104 25.10 -12.79 15.09
N THR A 105 24.46 -12.22 16.11
CA THR A 105 23.00 -12.20 16.24
C THR A 105 22.36 -11.50 15.05
N LYS A 106 21.41 -12.19 14.43
CA LYS A 106 20.60 -11.67 13.32
C LYS A 106 19.17 -11.44 13.76
N ILE A 107 18.44 -10.60 13.02
CA ILE A 107 16.99 -10.45 13.16
C ILE A 107 16.32 -10.75 11.82
N VAL A 108 15.30 -11.61 11.85
CA VAL A 108 14.29 -11.69 10.78
C VAL A 108 13.00 -11.06 11.29
N ALA A 109 12.40 -10.20 10.46
CA ALA A 109 11.10 -9.60 10.72
C ALA A 109 10.06 -10.18 9.76
N LEU A 110 9.07 -10.90 10.28
CA LEU A 110 7.85 -11.24 9.55
C LEU A 110 6.88 -10.08 9.75
N SER A 111 6.69 -9.27 8.71
CA SER A 111 5.91 -8.04 8.79
C SER A 111 4.77 -8.03 7.80
N MET A 112 3.58 -7.65 8.27
CA MET A 112 2.45 -7.33 7.42
C MET A 112 2.69 -5.94 6.84
N MET A 113 3.48 -5.87 5.78
CA MET A 113 3.86 -4.59 5.15
C MET A 113 2.67 -3.89 4.51
N ASN A 114 1.62 -4.63 4.21
CA ASN A 114 0.39 -4.13 3.63
C ASN A 114 -0.82 -4.65 4.44
N SER A 115 -1.93 -3.92 4.40
CA SER A 115 -3.08 -4.16 5.29
C SER A 115 -3.84 -5.46 5.02
N GLN A 116 -3.74 -6.01 3.81
CA GLN A 116 -4.41 -7.24 3.37
C GLN A 116 -3.46 -8.07 2.50
N THR A 117 -3.86 -9.26 2.03
CA THR A 117 -3.09 -10.00 1.02
C THR A 117 -3.45 -9.50 -0.38
N SER A 118 -4.75 -9.39 -0.64
CA SER A 118 -5.33 -9.02 -1.93
C SER A 118 -5.55 -7.52 -2.07
N GLY A 119 -5.63 -7.04 -3.30
CA GLY A 119 -5.99 -5.64 -3.62
C GLY A 119 -4.92 -4.58 -3.36
N ASN A 120 -3.78 -4.97 -2.77
CA ASN A 120 -2.68 -4.05 -2.52
C ASN A 120 -2.14 -3.47 -3.82
N PRO A 121 -1.97 -2.14 -3.91
CA PRO A 121 -1.28 -1.53 -5.03
C PRO A 121 0.14 -2.10 -5.20
N SER A 122 0.56 -2.32 -6.44
CA SER A 122 1.93 -2.77 -6.74
C SER A 122 3.00 -1.78 -6.26
N ARG A 123 2.69 -0.48 -6.35
CA ARG A 123 3.57 0.65 -6.03
C ARG A 123 2.76 1.82 -5.49
N GLY A 124 2.66 1.88 -4.16
CA GLY A 124 2.09 3.03 -3.48
C GLY A 124 0.60 3.33 -3.77
N SER A 125 0.05 4.33 -3.10
CA SER A 125 -1.30 4.83 -3.34
C SER A 125 -1.44 6.31 -2.98
N THR A 126 -2.60 6.88 -3.26
CA THR A 126 -2.98 8.25 -2.88
C THR A 126 -3.53 8.31 -1.46
N LYS A 127 -2.86 7.63 -0.52
CA LYS A 127 -3.18 7.59 0.92
C LYS A 127 -1.91 7.82 1.73
N PHE A 128 -2.02 8.51 2.86
CA PHE A 128 -0.90 8.66 3.80
C PHE A 128 -0.56 7.34 4.50
N ASP A 129 -1.60 6.62 4.92
CA ASP A 129 -1.50 5.43 5.76
C ASP A 129 -0.82 4.27 5.02
N SER A 130 0.33 3.86 5.56
CA SER A 130 1.08 2.67 5.17
C SER A 130 2.10 2.35 6.25
N TYR A 131 2.51 1.09 6.35
CA TYR A 131 3.63 0.73 7.22
C TYR A 131 4.95 1.15 6.56
N THR A 132 5.42 2.35 6.89
CA THR A 132 6.71 2.92 6.48
C THR A 132 7.82 2.49 7.44
N PHE A 133 8.23 1.23 7.32
CA PHE A 133 9.28 0.67 8.17
C PHE A 133 10.59 1.45 8.01
N ASP A 134 11.17 1.93 9.12
CA ASP A 134 12.30 2.85 9.08
C ASP A 134 13.56 2.34 9.80
N TYR A 135 13.50 1.16 10.44
CA TYR A 135 14.58 0.55 11.23
C TYR A 135 15.38 -0.55 10.50
N TRP A 136 15.53 -0.41 9.19
CA TRP A 136 16.22 -1.38 8.33
C TRP A 136 17.63 -1.76 8.82
N GLN A 137 18.34 -0.87 9.50
CA GLN A 137 19.70 -1.10 10.02
C GLN A 137 19.80 -2.29 10.98
N TYR A 138 18.70 -2.68 11.64
CA TYR A 138 18.74 -3.76 12.64
C TYR A 138 18.40 -5.13 12.05
N ILE A 139 17.52 -5.20 11.04
CA ILE A 139 17.10 -6.49 10.47
C ILE A 139 18.08 -7.01 9.43
N ASP A 140 18.19 -8.34 9.33
CA ASP A 140 18.98 -9.05 8.31
C ASP A 140 18.13 -9.55 7.16
N THR A 141 16.84 -9.77 7.40
CA THR A 141 15.91 -10.31 6.41
C THR A 141 14.51 -9.82 6.75
N LEU A 142 13.79 -9.37 5.73
CA LEU A 142 12.37 -9.12 5.80
C LEU A 142 11.65 -10.33 5.21
N VAL A 143 10.71 -10.91 5.94
CA VAL A 143 9.69 -11.79 5.37
C VAL A 143 8.45 -10.95 5.17
N TYR A 144 8.03 -10.79 3.91
CA TYR A 144 6.79 -10.12 3.56
C TYR A 144 5.64 -11.03 3.96
N TRP A 145 5.06 -10.78 5.12
CA TRP A 145 4.00 -11.63 5.68
C TRP A 145 2.67 -11.34 5.02
N GLY A 146 2.00 -12.40 4.59
CA GLY A 146 0.69 -12.36 3.97
C GLY A 146 0.27 -13.78 3.57
N GLY A 147 -0.97 -13.90 3.13
CA GLY A 147 -1.54 -15.15 2.67
C GLY A 147 -2.71 -15.58 3.52
N SER A 148 -3.77 -16.06 2.86
CA SER A 148 -4.96 -16.59 3.52
C SER A 148 -5.68 -17.59 2.61
N ALA A 149 -6.47 -18.48 3.21
CA ALA A 149 -7.27 -19.45 2.46
C ALA A 149 -8.32 -18.80 1.54
N GLY A 150 -8.73 -17.56 1.83
CA GLY A 150 -9.73 -16.82 1.05
C GLY A 150 -9.15 -15.96 -0.07
N GLU A 151 -7.92 -15.49 0.06
CA GLU A 151 -7.29 -14.57 -0.90
C GLU A 151 -6.26 -15.26 -1.80
N GLY A 152 -5.40 -16.09 -1.21
CA GLY A 152 -4.26 -16.73 -1.86
C GLY A 152 -3.17 -17.05 -0.85
N ILE A 153 -2.52 -18.21 -0.99
CA ILE A 153 -1.56 -18.75 -0.02
C ILE A 153 -0.10 -18.56 -0.42
N ILE A 154 0.15 -18.04 -1.62
CA ILE A 154 1.49 -17.76 -2.15
C ILE A 154 1.55 -16.28 -2.49
N VAL A 155 2.38 -15.53 -1.76
CA VAL A 155 2.38 -14.06 -1.78
C VAL A 155 3.78 -13.56 -2.09
N THR A 156 3.89 -12.73 -3.13
CA THR A 156 5.14 -12.01 -3.42
C THR A 156 5.20 -10.71 -2.64
N PRO A 157 6.39 -10.26 -2.23
CA PRO A 157 6.53 -8.91 -1.72
C PRO A 157 6.15 -7.88 -2.79
N SER A 158 5.52 -6.78 -2.39
CA SER A 158 5.22 -5.67 -3.31
C SER A 158 6.50 -4.93 -3.71
N ALA A 159 6.52 -4.36 -4.93
CA ALA A 159 7.73 -3.79 -5.49
C ALA A 159 8.27 -2.58 -4.72
N ASP A 160 7.37 -1.79 -4.11
CA ASP A 160 7.72 -0.67 -3.25
C ASP A 160 8.51 -1.10 -2.01
N VAL A 161 8.11 -2.21 -1.38
CA VAL A 161 8.80 -2.80 -0.23
C VAL A 161 10.13 -3.42 -0.62
N ILE A 162 10.18 -4.14 -1.74
CA ILE A 162 11.45 -4.70 -2.26
C ILE A 162 12.43 -3.56 -2.51
N ASP A 163 11.99 -2.50 -3.20
CA ASP A 163 12.85 -1.39 -3.56
C ASP A 163 13.42 -0.66 -2.33
N GLU A 164 12.59 -0.46 -1.30
CA GLU A 164 13.00 0.14 -0.03
C GLU A 164 13.99 -0.73 0.75
N ALA A 165 13.67 -2.01 0.93
CA ALA A 165 14.52 -2.98 1.61
C ALA A 165 15.89 -3.10 0.92
N HIS A 166 15.88 -3.19 -0.41
CA HIS A 166 17.07 -3.30 -1.25
C HIS A 166 17.97 -2.09 -1.14
N ARG A 167 17.40 -0.87 -1.12
CA ARG A 167 18.16 0.36 -0.88
C ARG A 167 18.92 0.32 0.45
N ASN A 168 18.33 -0.30 1.46
CA ASN A 168 18.91 -0.51 2.78
C ASN A 168 19.73 -1.81 2.91
N GLY A 169 19.88 -2.56 1.82
CA GLY A 169 20.65 -3.81 1.77
C GLY A 169 20.03 -4.97 2.56
N VAL A 170 18.70 -5.01 2.66
CA VAL A 170 17.95 -6.10 3.29
C VAL A 170 17.32 -6.98 2.21
N PRO A 171 17.62 -8.30 2.18
CA PRO A 171 16.91 -9.25 1.34
C PRO A 171 15.46 -9.42 1.79
N VAL A 172 14.56 -9.61 0.82
CA VAL A 172 13.12 -9.80 1.08
C VAL A 172 12.68 -11.19 0.64
N LEU A 173 11.97 -11.90 1.51
CA LEU A 173 11.36 -13.19 1.20
C LEU A 173 9.86 -13.01 1.00
N GLY A 174 9.31 -13.64 -0.05
CA GLY A 174 7.87 -13.88 -0.17
C GLY A 174 7.40 -14.93 0.82
N THR A 175 6.09 -15.10 0.95
CA THR A 175 5.49 -16.07 1.89
C THR A 175 4.72 -17.14 1.12
N ILE A 176 4.94 -18.40 1.51
CA ILE A 176 4.07 -19.54 1.18
C ILE A 176 3.47 -20.00 2.50
N PHE A 177 2.22 -19.66 2.74
CA PHE A 177 1.50 -19.98 3.97
C PHE A 177 0.47 -21.07 3.72
N LEU A 178 0.69 -22.27 4.27
CA LEU A 178 -0.22 -23.40 4.18
C LEU A 178 -1.04 -23.45 5.46
N PRO A 179 -2.29 -22.93 5.46
CA PRO A 179 -2.98 -22.62 6.70
C PRO A 179 -3.36 -23.89 7.49
N PRO A 180 -3.62 -23.77 8.80
CA PRO A 180 -4.33 -24.79 9.55
C PRO A 180 -5.71 -25.08 8.95
N LYS A 181 -6.22 -26.32 9.13
CA LYS A 181 -7.56 -26.70 8.66
C LYS A 181 -8.67 -25.80 9.23
N GLU A 182 -8.51 -25.35 10.47
CA GLU A 182 -9.45 -24.45 11.16
C GLU A 182 -9.59 -23.10 10.44
N TYR A 183 -8.55 -22.67 9.72
CA TYR A 183 -8.53 -21.44 8.92
C TYR A 183 -8.67 -21.73 7.42
N GLY A 184 -9.26 -22.87 7.05
CA GLY A 184 -9.56 -23.24 5.66
C GLY A 184 -8.41 -23.93 4.91
N GLY A 185 -7.34 -24.34 5.60
CA GLY A 185 -6.22 -25.08 5.03
C GLY A 185 -6.64 -26.41 4.39
N LYS A 186 -6.06 -26.73 3.21
CA LYS A 186 -6.40 -27.93 2.44
C LYS A 186 -5.15 -28.74 2.09
N VAL A 187 -5.20 -30.03 2.42
CA VAL A 187 -4.13 -30.99 2.06
C VAL A 187 -3.88 -31.01 0.55
N ASP A 188 -4.94 -30.86 -0.26
CA ASP A 188 -4.83 -30.83 -1.72
C ASP A 188 -3.92 -29.71 -2.24
N TRP A 189 -3.87 -28.56 -1.57
CA TRP A 189 -2.96 -27.48 -1.95
C TRP A 189 -1.50 -27.88 -1.77
N VAL A 190 -1.18 -28.53 -0.64
CA VAL A 190 0.16 -29.07 -0.38
C VAL A 190 0.49 -30.15 -1.42
N LYS A 191 -0.46 -31.07 -1.71
CA LYS A 191 -0.26 -32.13 -2.71
C LYS A 191 -0.04 -31.56 -4.12
N THR A 192 -0.74 -30.48 -4.49
CA THR A 192 -0.51 -29.78 -5.76
C THR A 192 0.91 -29.23 -5.85
N MET A 193 1.43 -28.63 -4.77
CA MET A 193 2.82 -28.15 -4.73
C MET A 193 3.84 -29.29 -4.86
N LEU A 194 3.58 -30.43 -4.20
CA LEU A 194 4.47 -31.59 -4.17
C LEU A 194 4.35 -32.49 -5.41
N LYS A 195 3.46 -32.18 -6.36
CA LYS A 195 3.28 -32.97 -7.57
C LYS A 195 4.54 -32.95 -8.44
N LYS A 196 5.00 -34.14 -8.85
CA LYS A 196 6.13 -34.32 -9.78
C LYS A 196 5.63 -34.38 -11.23
N ASP A 197 6.46 -33.93 -12.16
CA ASP A 197 6.29 -34.16 -13.59
C ASP A 197 6.76 -35.57 -14.00
N ALA A 198 6.63 -35.89 -15.30
CA ALA A 198 7.05 -37.18 -15.85
C ALA A 198 8.56 -37.48 -15.68
N ASN A 199 9.38 -36.45 -15.42
CA ASN A 199 10.82 -36.57 -15.17
C ASN A 199 11.15 -36.61 -13.67
N GLY A 200 10.13 -36.70 -12.80
CA GLY A 200 10.29 -36.71 -11.35
C GLY A 200 10.69 -35.35 -10.76
N GLN A 201 10.62 -34.25 -11.51
CA GLN A 201 10.93 -32.90 -11.03
C GLN A 201 9.68 -32.24 -10.45
N TYR A 202 9.84 -31.35 -9.48
CA TYR A 202 8.76 -30.52 -8.93
C TYR A 202 8.58 -29.25 -9.79
N PRO A 203 7.49 -29.09 -10.56
CA PRO A 203 7.26 -27.87 -11.34
C PRO A 203 7.12 -26.63 -10.46
N PHE A 204 6.59 -26.81 -9.24
CA PHE A 204 6.43 -25.74 -8.27
C PHE A 204 7.78 -25.12 -7.86
N ALA A 205 8.82 -25.94 -7.63
CA ALA A 205 10.16 -25.46 -7.35
C ALA A 205 10.74 -24.61 -8.49
N LYS A 206 10.53 -25.01 -9.74
CA LYS A 206 10.96 -24.22 -10.91
C LYS A 206 10.26 -22.86 -10.93
N GLN A 207 8.97 -22.85 -10.61
CA GLN A 207 8.17 -21.63 -10.62
C GLN A 207 8.53 -20.67 -9.48
N MET A 208 8.87 -21.19 -8.28
CA MET A 208 9.42 -20.39 -7.18
C MET A 208 10.68 -19.61 -7.59
N VAL A 209 11.62 -20.27 -8.29
CA VAL A 209 12.84 -19.64 -8.79
C VAL A 209 12.53 -18.63 -9.89
N ASN A 210 11.62 -18.99 -10.81
CA ASN A 210 11.25 -18.13 -11.93
C ASN A 210 10.63 -16.80 -11.46
N ILE A 211 9.65 -16.87 -10.55
CA ILE A 211 8.95 -15.68 -10.04
C ILE A 211 9.88 -14.80 -9.22
N ALA A 212 10.65 -15.38 -8.29
CA ALA A 212 11.60 -14.62 -7.48
C ALA A 212 12.63 -13.87 -8.33
N LYS A 213 13.17 -14.50 -9.38
CA LYS A 213 14.07 -13.83 -10.33
C LYS A 213 13.39 -12.76 -11.16
N THR A 214 12.17 -13.01 -11.60
CA THR A 214 11.44 -12.10 -12.47
C THR A 214 11.07 -10.81 -11.73
N TYR A 215 10.57 -10.94 -10.50
CA TYR A 215 10.15 -9.82 -9.66
C TYR A 215 11.34 -9.15 -8.97
N GLY A 216 12.39 -9.93 -8.69
CA GLY A 216 13.65 -9.46 -8.12
C GLY A 216 13.64 -9.45 -6.59
N PHE A 217 13.29 -10.57 -5.95
CA PHE A 217 13.41 -10.76 -4.50
C PHE A 217 14.15 -12.06 -4.15
N GLU A 218 14.62 -12.20 -2.91
CA GLU A 218 15.69 -13.14 -2.56
C GLU A 218 15.24 -14.53 -2.16
N GLY A 219 13.94 -14.79 -2.00
CA GLY A 219 13.49 -16.15 -1.69
C GLY A 219 12.14 -16.27 -1.02
N TRP A 220 11.94 -17.35 -0.29
CA TRP A 220 10.65 -17.74 0.25
C TRP A 220 10.72 -18.19 1.71
N PHE A 221 9.80 -17.69 2.51
CA PHE A 221 9.42 -18.25 3.80
C PHE A 221 8.32 -19.28 3.58
N ILE A 222 8.51 -20.50 4.07
CA ILE A 222 7.53 -21.58 3.98
C ILE A 222 6.99 -21.87 5.37
N ASN A 223 5.70 -21.59 5.56
CA ASN A 223 4.95 -21.94 6.75
C ASN A 223 3.98 -23.08 6.45
N GLU A 224 4.34 -24.30 6.85
CA GLU A 224 3.52 -25.49 6.68
C GLU A 224 2.76 -25.80 7.98
N GLU A 225 1.48 -25.44 8.05
CA GLU A 225 0.61 -25.71 9.21
C GLU A 225 -0.62 -26.56 8.86
N THR A 226 -0.70 -27.13 7.65
CA THR A 226 -1.85 -27.91 7.22
C THR A 226 -1.79 -29.33 7.79
N GLN A 227 -2.68 -29.64 8.74
CA GLN A 227 -2.73 -30.97 9.36
C GLN A 227 -3.20 -32.07 8.38
N GLY A 228 -2.67 -33.29 8.55
CA GLY A 228 -3.11 -34.49 7.82
C GLY A 228 -2.16 -34.98 6.71
N LEU A 229 -0.93 -34.46 6.70
CA LEU A 229 0.18 -34.95 5.88
C LEU A 229 0.90 -36.12 6.58
N ASN A 230 1.85 -36.73 5.87
CA ASN A 230 2.62 -37.88 6.36
C ASN A 230 4.13 -37.76 6.07
N ALA A 231 4.92 -38.75 6.50
CA ALA A 231 6.37 -38.72 6.33
C ALA A 231 6.84 -38.66 4.87
N GLU A 232 6.08 -39.21 3.92
CA GLU A 232 6.37 -39.10 2.50
C GLU A 232 6.18 -37.66 2.00
N ASP A 233 5.15 -36.96 2.48
CA ASP A 233 4.92 -35.55 2.18
C ASP A 233 6.05 -34.67 2.73
N ALA A 234 6.50 -34.94 3.96
CA ALA A 234 7.63 -34.25 4.56
C ALA A 234 8.92 -34.47 3.75
N ALA A 235 9.18 -35.71 3.32
CA ALA A 235 10.32 -36.03 2.47
C ALA A 235 10.23 -35.34 1.10
N ASN A 236 9.04 -35.28 0.49
CA ASN A 236 8.80 -34.57 -0.76
C ASN A 236 8.96 -33.05 -0.60
N MET A 237 8.55 -32.47 0.53
CA MET A 237 8.77 -31.06 0.84
C MET A 237 10.26 -30.73 0.92
N LYS A 238 11.04 -31.54 1.66
CA LYS A 238 12.51 -31.41 1.71
C LYS A 238 13.11 -31.48 0.30
N ALA A 239 12.69 -32.45 -0.51
CA ALA A 239 13.20 -32.63 -1.87
C ALA A 239 12.82 -31.47 -2.82
N LEU A 240 11.61 -30.91 -2.69
CA LEU A 240 11.19 -29.71 -3.42
C LEU A 240 12.10 -28.53 -3.08
N ILE A 241 12.36 -28.29 -1.80
CA ILE A 241 13.26 -27.24 -1.32
C ILE A 241 14.68 -27.46 -1.88
N GLN A 242 15.20 -28.68 -1.81
CA GLN A 242 16.51 -29.02 -2.38
C GLN A 242 16.57 -28.78 -3.90
N GLN A 243 15.48 -29.02 -4.63
CA GLN A 243 15.41 -28.70 -6.06
C GLN A 243 15.47 -27.19 -6.30
N VAL A 244 14.81 -26.38 -5.46
CA VAL A 244 14.94 -24.91 -5.50
C VAL A 244 16.40 -24.51 -5.30
N LYS A 245 17.05 -25.00 -4.22
CA LYS A 245 18.46 -24.69 -3.92
C LYS A 245 19.43 -25.18 -5.00
N LYS A 246 19.14 -26.30 -5.67
CA LYS A 246 19.93 -26.80 -6.80
C LYS A 246 19.79 -25.91 -8.03
N ALA A 247 18.59 -25.38 -8.30
CA ALA A 247 18.33 -24.49 -9.43
C ALA A 247 18.86 -23.07 -9.19
N ASP A 248 18.83 -22.59 -7.95
CA ASP A 248 19.48 -21.36 -7.52
C ASP A 248 19.98 -21.45 -6.07
N PRO A 249 21.30 -21.65 -5.87
CA PRO A 249 21.89 -21.71 -4.53
C PRO A 249 21.76 -20.41 -3.72
N ASN A 250 21.58 -19.26 -4.38
CA ASN A 250 21.48 -17.96 -3.73
C ASN A 250 20.05 -17.62 -3.29
N LEU A 251 19.04 -18.31 -3.83
CA LEU A 251 17.66 -18.10 -3.44
C LEU A 251 17.44 -18.66 -2.03
N GLN A 252 17.07 -17.80 -1.09
CA GLN A 252 16.94 -18.14 0.32
C GLN A 252 15.64 -18.89 0.60
N ILE A 253 15.71 -19.94 1.41
CA ILE A 253 14.54 -20.61 1.95
C ILE A 253 14.60 -20.56 3.47
N MET A 254 13.56 -20.03 4.09
CA MET A 254 13.37 -20.08 5.54
C MET A 254 12.16 -20.97 5.85
N TRP A 255 12.34 -21.86 6.81
CA TRP A 255 11.34 -22.85 7.21
C TRP A 255 10.73 -22.51 8.57
N TYR A 256 9.43 -22.64 8.73
CA TYR A 256 8.77 -22.50 10.04
C TYR A 256 8.71 -23.83 10.80
N ASP A 257 8.99 -23.79 12.11
CA ASP A 257 8.93 -24.93 13.04
C ASP A 257 7.48 -25.38 13.31
N ALA A 258 6.85 -26.04 12.33
CA ALA A 258 5.51 -26.61 12.44
C ALA A 258 5.47 -28.08 11.96
N MET A 259 5.58 -28.35 10.66
CA MET A 259 5.65 -29.73 10.17
C MET A 259 6.97 -30.42 10.57
N THR A 260 6.83 -31.61 11.14
CA THR A 260 7.92 -32.52 11.52
C THR A 260 8.30 -33.47 10.39
N LYS A 261 9.38 -34.24 10.57
CA LYS A 261 9.83 -35.28 9.63
C LYS A 261 8.77 -36.36 9.34
N ASP A 262 7.79 -36.51 10.24
CA ASP A 262 6.69 -37.46 10.10
C ASP A 262 5.48 -36.86 9.36
N GLY A 263 5.56 -35.61 8.91
CA GLY A 263 4.47 -34.88 8.23
C GLY A 263 3.38 -34.37 9.17
N LYS A 264 3.60 -34.44 10.48
CA LYS A 264 2.65 -33.92 11.48
C LYS A 264 3.02 -32.49 11.84
N VAL A 265 2.00 -31.64 11.99
CA VAL A 265 2.14 -30.32 12.61
C VAL A 265 2.31 -30.51 14.11
N ASP A 266 3.51 -30.25 14.61
CA ASP A 266 3.90 -30.35 16.01
C ASP A 266 5.08 -29.40 16.28
N TRP A 267 4.77 -28.20 16.78
CA TRP A 267 5.74 -27.13 17.01
C TRP A 267 6.71 -27.49 18.14
N GLN A 268 8.00 -27.61 17.83
CA GLN A 268 9.00 -28.08 18.80
C GLN A 268 9.49 -26.96 19.73
N ASN A 269 9.39 -25.69 19.30
CA ASN A 269 9.91 -24.51 19.99
C ASN A 269 11.45 -24.52 20.15
N GLN A 270 12.11 -25.47 19.48
CA GLN A 270 13.54 -25.74 19.51
C GLN A 270 13.94 -26.48 18.23
N LEU A 271 15.22 -26.41 17.86
CA LEU A 271 15.78 -27.29 16.83
C LEU A 271 16.10 -28.66 17.44
N ASN A 272 15.55 -29.75 16.88
CA ASN A 272 15.81 -31.13 17.31
C ASN A 272 15.60 -32.16 16.18
N ASP A 273 15.68 -33.45 16.50
CA ASP A 273 15.53 -34.56 15.54
C ASP A 273 14.16 -34.63 14.83
N GLN A 274 13.14 -33.90 15.29
CA GLN A 274 11.81 -33.89 14.67
C GLN A 274 11.70 -32.90 13.51
N ASN A 275 12.38 -31.76 13.59
CA ASN A 275 12.28 -30.69 12.57
C ASN A 275 13.60 -30.43 11.83
N ALA A 276 14.75 -30.89 12.35
CA ALA A 276 16.06 -30.58 11.79
C ALA A 276 16.23 -31.05 10.33
N THR A 277 15.46 -32.04 9.87
CA THR A 277 15.51 -32.52 8.48
C THR A 277 15.35 -31.41 7.44
N PHE A 278 14.61 -30.34 7.77
CA PHE A 278 14.35 -29.21 6.86
C PHE A 278 15.49 -28.19 6.78
N VAL A 279 16.47 -28.23 7.66
CA VAL A 279 17.69 -27.37 7.62
C VAL A 279 18.99 -28.16 7.52
N GLN A 280 18.98 -29.44 7.91
CA GLN A 280 20.08 -30.36 7.67
C GLN A 280 20.39 -30.48 6.18
N ASP A 281 21.65 -30.78 5.87
CA ASP A 281 22.17 -30.85 4.49
C ASP A 281 21.99 -29.54 3.69
N LYS A 282 21.73 -28.42 4.39
CA LYS A 282 21.38 -27.12 3.80
C LYS A 282 20.15 -27.21 2.89
N ALA A 283 19.13 -27.97 3.31
CA ALA A 283 17.84 -27.99 2.63
C ALA A 283 17.23 -26.57 2.63
N ALA A 284 16.86 -26.03 3.79
CA ALA A 284 16.60 -24.60 3.97
C ALA A 284 17.84 -23.87 4.52
N ASP A 285 17.92 -22.56 4.31
CA ASP A 285 19.01 -21.71 4.79
C ASP A 285 18.85 -21.35 6.27
N ALA A 286 17.61 -21.30 6.75
CA ALA A 286 17.25 -20.90 8.11
C ALA A 286 15.96 -21.56 8.61
N MET A 287 15.78 -21.58 9.93
CA MET A 287 14.54 -22.00 10.58
C MET A 287 14.05 -20.93 11.55
N PHE A 288 12.75 -20.62 11.48
CA PHE A 288 12.04 -19.82 12.46
C PHE A 288 11.37 -20.76 13.47
N LEU A 289 11.81 -20.71 14.73
CA LEU A 289 11.26 -21.52 15.82
C LEU A 289 9.94 -20.95 16.31
N ASN A 290 9.03 -21.82 16.74
CA ASN A 290 7.77 -21.41 17.38
C ASN A 290 8.01 -20.69 18.72
N PHE A 291 6.99 -19.96 19.20
CA PHE A 291 7.12 -18.92 20.23
C PHE A 291 7.32 -19.43 21.66
N TRP A 292 6.91 -20.66 21.99
CA TRP A 292 6.69 -21.06 23.39
C TRP A 292 7.95 -21.33 24.21
N TRP A 293 9.14 -21.06 23.69
CA TRP A 293 10.40 -21.18 24.44
C TRP A 293 10.48 -20.22 25.66
N THR A 294 9.62 -19.19 25.69
CA THR A 294 9.50 -18.25 26.82
C THR A 294 8.41 -18.64 27.84
N GLU A 295 7.58 -19.65 27.57
CA GLU A 295 6.44 -20.01 28.45
C GLU A 295 6.90 -20.55 29.81
N ASN A 296 6.12 -20.29 30.87
CA ASN A 296 6.50 -20.65 32.25
C ASN A 296 6.74 -22.15 32.44
N ASN A 297 5.94 -23.00 31.82
CA ASN A 297 6.08 -24.46 31.90
C ASN A 297 7.24 -25.02 31.05
N LEU A 298 7.82 -24.22 30.14
CA LEU A 298 8.91 -24.65 29.25
C LEU A 298 10.25 -23.95 29.53
N ALA A 299 10.24 -22.82 30.24
CA ALA A 299 11.43 -22.00 30.48
C ALA A 299 12.60 -22.76 31.13
N ASP A 300 12.32 -23.62 32.12
CA ASP A 300 13.35 -24.42 32.82
C ASP A 300 14.06 -25.42 31.89
N GLN A 301 13.46 -25.74 30.75
CA GLN A 301 14.05 -26.65 29.77
C GLN A 301 15.13 -26.01 28.90
N LYS A 302 15.27 -24.67 28.94
CA LYS A 302 16.29 -23.89 28.20
C LYS A 302 16.38 -24.28 26.72
N LEU A 303 15.23 -24.26 26.04
CA LEU A 303 15.07 -24.75 24.67
C LEU A 303 16.03 -24.10 23.64
N LEU A 304 16.35 -22.81 23.80
CA LEU A 304 17.30 -22.13 22.91
C LEU A 304 18.75 -22.59 23.12
N GLU A 305 19.15 -22.88 24.36
CA GLU A 305 20.48 -23.46 24.64
C GLU A 305 20.58 -24.86 24.03
N LYS A 306 19.54 -25.69 24.16
CA LYS A 306 19.46 -27.00 23.49
C LYS A 306 19.56 -26.87 21.98
N SER A 307 18.85 -25.90 21.39
CA SER A 307 18.92 -25.61 19.95
C SER A 307 20.34 -25.22 19.52
N ASN A 308 21.04 -24.38 20.29
CA ASN A 308 22.42 -23.99 20.02
C ASN A 308 23.37 -25.20 20.01
N LEU A 309 23.26 -26.07 21.01
CA LEU A 309 24.07 -27.28 21.14
C LEU A 309 23.76 -28.29 20.02
N TYR A 310 22.49 -28.48 19.71
CA TYR A 310 22.04 -29.35 18.63
C TYR A 310 22.57 -28.86 17.28
N ALA A 311 22.42 -27.56 16.98
CA ALA A 311 22.91 -26.96 15.74
C ALA A 311 24.42 -27.20 15.56
N LYS A 312 25.22 -26.93 16.60
CA LYS A 312 26.68 -27.15 16.59
C LYS A 312 27.06 -28.62 16.35
N SER A 313 26.39 -29.55 17.01
CA SER A 313 26.68 -30.99 16.85
C SER A 313 26.30 -31.53 15.45
N HIS A 314 25.45 -30.82 14.72
CA HIS A 314 24.99 -31.19 13.38
C HIS A 314 25.52 -30.26 12.26
N ASN A 315 26.56 -29.48 12.53
CA ASN A 315 27.18 -28.56 11.55
C ASN A 315 26.18 -27.53 10.95
N ILE A 316 25.23 -27.08 11.77
CA ILE A 316 24.31 -25.98 11.49
C ILE A 316 24.80 -24.76 12.27
N ASP A 317 24.79 -23.58 11.64
CA ASP A 317 25.07 -22.32 12.34
C ASP A 317 23.91 -21.98 13.28
N PRO A 318 24.11 -21.88 14.62
CA PRO A 318 23.06 -21.49 15.55
C PRO A 318 22.39 -20.14 15.22
N TYR A 319 23.08 -19.25 14.52
CA TYR A 319 22.55 -17.95 14.11
C TYR A 319 21.71 -18.00 12.81
N ASN A 320 21.54 -19.18 12.21
CA ASN A 320 20.51 -19.44 11.20
C ASN A 320 19.22 -20.02 11.80
N ILE A 321 19.18 -20.21 13.12
CA ILE A 321 17.99 -20.54 13.87
C ILE A 321 17.48 -19.26 14.53
N TYR A 322 16.21 -18.95 14.33
CA TYR A 322 15.59 -17.70 14.78
C TYR A 322 14.55 -18.01 15.85
N ALA A 323 14.80 -17.57 17.09
CA ALA A 323 13.85 -17.74 18.20
C ALA A 323 12.63 -16.84 17.96
N GLY A 324 11.48 -17.44 17.66
CA GLY A 324 10.26 -16.70 17.37
C GLY A 324 9.72 -15.96 18.58
N ILE A 325 9.31 -14.72 18.38
CA ILE A 325 8.63 -13.87 19.36
C ILE A 325 7.36 -13.35 18.67
N ASP A 326 6.20 -13.73 19.19
CA ASP A 326 4.92 -13.17 18.74
C ASP A 326 4.71 -11.81 19.39
N VAL A 327 4.84 -10.75 18.59
CA VAL A 327 4.62 -9.38 19.06
C VAL A 327 3.28 -8.81 18.59
N GLN A 328 2.44 -9.60 17.91
CA GLN A 328 1.25 -9.11 17.21
C GLN A 328 0.31 -8.33 18.12
N ALA A 329 -0.05 -8.94 19.26
CA ALA A 329 -1.05 -8.38 20.16
C ALA A 329 -0.54 -7.26 21.08
N LYS A 330 0.77 -7.23 21.35
CA LYS A 330 1.33 -6.43 22.46
C LYS A 330 2.57 -5.63 22.12
N ASP A 331 3.15 -5.72 20.92
CA ASP A 331 4.34 -4.99 20.51
C ASP A 331 5.44 -4.90 21.60
N VAL A 332 5.75 -3.70 22.09
CA VAL A 332 6.74 -3.41 23.14
C VAL A 332 6.29 -3.82 24.55
N GLN A 333 5.05 -4.26 24.72
CA GLN A 333 4.51 -4.85 25.95
C GLN A 333 4.55 -6.38 25.94
N THR A 334 5.11 -6.99 24.89
CA THR A 334 5.26 -8.44 24.80
C THR A 334 6.25 -8.94 25.86
N PRO A 335 5.84 -9.83 26.78
CA PRO A 335 6.75 -10.36 27.78
C PRO A 335 7.73 -11.36 27.16
N VAL A 336 9.03 -11.11 27.32
CA VAL A 336 10.09 -11.98 26.77
C VAL A 336 11.11 -12.31 27.85
N LYS A 337 11.34 -13.59 28.10
CA LYS A 337 12.41 -14.06 28.99
C LYS A 337 13.77 -13.97 28.30
N TRP A 338 14.27 -12.74 28.17
CA TRP A 338 15.53 -12.43 27.50
C TRP A 338 16.72 -13.23 28.02
N ASN A 339 16.73 -13.56 29.31
CA ASN A 339 17.76 -14.40 29.91
C ASN A 339 17.90 -15.81 29.29
N LEU A 340 16.84 -16.34 28.66
CA LEU A 340 16.90 -17.63 27.93
C LEU A 340 17.54 -17.49 26.54
N LEU A 341 17.50 -16.28 25.96
CA LEU A 341 18.18 -15.94 24.71
C LEU A 341 19.65 -15.57 24.96
N GLU A 342 19.96 -14.90 26.06
CA GLU A 342 21.30 -14.44 26.40
C GLU A 342 22.27 -15.60 26.67
N LYS A 343 23.52 -15.43 26.23
CA LYS A 343 24.63 -16.35 26.45
C LYS A 343 25.86 -15.54 26.88
N GLY A 344 25.91 -15.20 28.16
CA GLY A 344 26.91 -14.26 28.68
C GLY A 344 26.64 -12.81 28.24
N SER A 345 27.66 -11.96 28.27
CA SER A 345 27.47 -10.50 28.08
C SER A 345 27.37 -10.03 26.62
N GLN A 346 27.85 -10.81 25.65
CA GLN A 346 27.98 -10.40 24.23
C GLN A 346 27.61 -11.51 23.23
N GLU A 347 26.86 -12.52 23.65
CA GLU A 347 26.35 -13.53 22.72
C GLU A 347 24.89 -13.87 23.03
N THR A 348 24.19 -14.34 22.01
CA THR A 348 22.88 -14.99 22.16
C THR A 348 22.99 -16.47 21.80
N GLN A 349 22.04 -17.27 22.27
CA GLN A 349 21.92 -18.70 21.94
C GLN A 349 21.59 -18.89 20.46
N THR A 350 20.70 -18.07 19.91
CA THR A 350 20.25 -18.12 18.52
C THR A 350 20.04 -16.71 17.99
N SER A 351 19.59 -16.56 16.74
CA SER A 351 19.08 -15.28 16.21
C SER A 351 17.65 -15.01 16.70
N ILE A 352 17.11 -13.83 16.39
CA ILE A 352 15.79 -13.36 16.84
C ILE A 352 14.81 -13.36 15.66
N GLY A 353 13.67 -14.03 15.80
CA GLY A 353 12.58 -13.99 14.83
C GLY A 353 11.39 -13.22 15.38
N LEU A 354 10.95 -12.17 14.69
CA LEU A 354 9.81 -11.37 15.11
C LEU A 354 8.61 -11.72 14.23
N TYR A 355 7.55 -12.24 14.83
CA TYR A 355 6.28 -12.45 14.14
C TYR A 355 5.38 -11.23 14.31
N ALA A 356 4.82 -10.76 13.19
CA ALA A 356 4.03 -9.53 13.09
C ALA A 356 4.79 -8.28 13.57
N ALA A 357 6.03 -8.08 13.11
CA ALA A 357 6.87 -6.95 13.53
C ALA A 357 6.29 -5.57 13.17
N SER A 358 5.29 -5.52 12.29
CA SER A 358 4.46 -4.34 11.99
C SER A 358 3.45 -3.99 13.11
N ALA A 359 3.42 -4.74 14.22
CA ALA A 359 2.47 -4.53 15.33
C ALA A 359 2.56 -3.12 15.94
N THR A 360 3.75 -2.53 15.95
CA THR A 360 3.99 -1.13 16.34
C THR A 360 3.12 -0.14 15.56
N TYR A 361 2.87 -0.41 14.27
CA TYR A 361 2.00 0.38 13.41
C TYR A 361 0.53 0.04 13.64
N THR A 362 0.17 -1.25 13.63
CA THR A 362 -1.24 -1.67 13.75
C THR A 362 -1.86 -1.34 15.11
N ASN A 363 -1.05 -1.30 16.16
CA ASN A 363 -1.49 -0.99 17.52
C ASN A 363 -1.36 0.49 17.87
N ALA A 364 -0.80 1.31 16.98
CA ALA A 364 -0.66 2.73 17.19
C ALA A 364 -2.00 3.46 16.99
N SER A 365 -2.24 4.45 17.82
CA SER A 365 -3.41 5.33 17.76
C SER A 365 -3.19 6.59 16.92
N SER A 366 -1.93 6.92 16.62
CA SER A 366 -1.53 8.08 15.82
C SER A 366 -0.14 7.86 15.24
N TRP A 367 0.28 8.75 14.33
CA TRP A 367 1.64 8.71 13.78
C TRP A 367 2.73 8.90 14.85
N ASP A 368 2.53 9.80 15.81
CA ASP A 368 3.50 10.03 16.88
C ASP A 368 3.58 8.82 17.82
N ASP A 369 2.45 8.18 18.13
CA ASP A 369 2.42 6.92 18.89
C ASP A 369 3.17 5.81 18.15
N PHE A 370 2.94 5.67 16.84
CA PHE A 370 3.66 4.73 15.99
C PHE A 370 5.18 4.94 16.06
N GLN A 371 5.65 6.17 15.86
CA GLN A 371 7.08 6.48 15.88
C GLN A 371 7.72 6.26 17.25
N ASN A 372 6.99 6.56 18.34
CA ASN A 372 7.44 6.27 19.70
C ASN A 372 7.54 4.76 19.95
N ARG A 373 6.56 3.98 19.50
CA ARG A 373 6.57 2.51 19.59
C ARG A 373 7.70 1.91 18.78
N GLU A 374 7.88 2.32 17.53
CA GLU A 374 9.00 1.91 16.68
C GLU A 374 10.35 2.20 17.35
N SER A 375 10.53 3.41 17.87
CA SER A 375 11.74 3.78 18.61
C SER A 375 12.00 2.90 19.82
N ALA A 376 10.97 2.66 20.65
CA ALA A 376 11.08 1.79 21.81
C ALA A 376 11.34 0.32 21.42
N PHE A 377 10.72 -0.13 20.32
CA PHE A 377 10.79 -1.49 19.82
C PHE A 377 12.20 -1.83 19.33
N TRP A 378 12.76 -1.00 18.44
CA TRP A 378 14.06 -1.27 17.82
C TRP A 378 15.23 -0.72 18.61
N VAL A 379 15.09 0.43 19.27
CA VAL A 379 16.17 1.07 20.02
C VAL A 379 16.05 0.71 21.48
N ASN A 380 15.20 1.44 22.21
CA ASN A 380 14.83 1.25 23.62
C ASN A 380 13.95 2.45 24.07
N GLN A 381 13.45 2.40 25.30
CA GLN A 381 12.62 3.46 25.91
C GLN A 381 13.32 4.82 26.05
N LYS A 382 14.65 4.89 25.89
CA LYS A 382 15.43 6.14 25.93
C LYS A 382 15.71 6.71 24.54
N ALA A 383 15.37 5.98 23.48
CA ALA A 383 15.68 6.34 22.11
C ALA A 383 17.17 6.69 21.89
N ASP A 384 18.09 5.96 22.54
CA ASP A 384 19.54 6.10 22.37
C ASP A 384 20.18 4.70 22.42
N PRO A 385 20.78 4.20 21.32
CA PRO A 385 21.32 2.85 21.24
C PRO A 385 22.55 2.61 22.12
N ARG A 386 23.15 3.67 22.70
CA ARG A 386 24.24 3.56 23.69
C ARG A 386 23.71 3.18 25.06
N GLN A 387 22.44 3.48 25.33
CA GLN A 387 21.78 3.13 26.57
C GLN A 387 21.30 1.67 26.49
N VAL A 388 21.53 0.92 27.55
CA VAL A 388 21.00 -0.43 27.70
C VAL A 388 20.11 -0.43 28.92
N ASP A 389 18.82 -0.63 28.72
CA ASP A 389 17.90 -0.83 29.82
C ASP A 389 18.13 -2.22 30.41
N THR A 390 18.40 -2.26 31.72
CA THR A 390 18.53 -3.51 32.49
C THR A 390 17.20 -3.89 33.16
N SER A 391 16.09 -3.42 32.58
CA SER A 391 14.73 -3.69 33.03
C SER A 391 14.52 -5.16 33.41
N VAL A 392 13.59 -5.36 34.35
CA VAL A 392 13.23 -6.68 34.88
C VAL A 392 13.02 -7.64 33.70
N ASN A 393 13.65 -8.82 33.76
CA ASN A 393 13.42 -9.90 32.80
C ASN A 393 11.91 -10.01 32.53
N GLU A 394 11.52 -10.19 31.26
CA GLU A 394 10.13 -10.06 30.77
C GLU A 394 9.67 -8.66 30.37
N SER A 395 10.46 -7.60 30.57
CA SER A 395 10.20 -6.29 29.95
C SER A 395 10.88 -6.17 28.57
N TRP A 396 10.28 -5.41 27.65
CA TRP A 396 10.93 -5.16 26.35
C TRP A 396 12.17 -4.27 26.51
N THR A 397 13.31 -4.77 26.04
CA THR A 397 14.63 -4.13 26.26
C THR A 397 15.07 -3.24 25.09
N GLY A 398 14.44 -3.38 23.93
CA GLY A 398 14.88 -2.75 22.68
C GLY A 398 15.96 -3.55 21.95
N LEU A 399 15.80 -3.76 20.64
CA LEU A 399 16.62 -4.70 19.87
C LEU A 399 18.07 -4.21 19.63
N SER A 400 18.30 -2.90 19.73
CA SER A 400 19.63 -2.28 19.67
C SER A 400 20.57 -2.78 20.77
N LYS A 401 20.05 -3.42 21.84
CA LYS A 401 20.86 -4.11 22.84
C LYS A 401 21.72 -5.22 22.25
N TYR A 402 21.24 -5.97 21.26
CA TYR A 402 21.90 -7.19 20.79
C TYR A 402 22.55 -7.06 19.40
N VAL A 403 21.99 -6.22 18.52
CA VAL A 403 22.39 -6.16 17.11
C VAL A 403 22.98 -4.81 16.74
N LEU A 404 24.06 -4.83 15.97
CA LEU A 404 24.72 -3.65 15.42
C LEU A 404 23.82 -2.89 14.43
N GLU A 405 23.97 -1.57 14.40
CA GLU A 405 23.44 -0.70 13.37
C GLU A 405 24.19 -0.94 12.05
N LYS A 406 23.58 -1.69 11.14
CA LYS A 406 24.15 -1.95 9.81
C LYS A 406 23.90 -0.76 8.89
N SER A 407 24.73 -0.63 7.86
CA SER A 407 24.57 0.45 6.88
C SER A 407 24.87 -0.03 5.47
N ALA A 408 24.06 0.42 4.52
CA ALA A 408 24.26 0.25 3.09
C ALA A 408 25.00 1.44 2.45
N ILE A 409 25.43 2.43 3.25
CA ILE A 409 26.07 3.65 2.76
C ILE A 409 27.56 3.37 2.48
N ASN A 410 27.88 3.09 1.22
CA ASN A 410 29.25 2.84 0.76
C ASN A 410 29.43 3.31 -0.69
N GLY A 411 30.68 3.44 -1.13
CA GLY A 411 31.01 3.89 -2.48
C GLY A 411 31.59 5.30 -2.48
N ASP A 412 31.36 6.07 -3.54
CA ASP A 412 31.87 7.43 -3.74
C ASP A 412 30.77 8.51 -3.81
N GLU A 413 29.51 8.11 -3.73
CA GLU A 413 28.35 8.99 -3.71
C GLU A 413 27.35 8.56 -2.62
N PHE A 414 26.65 9.53 -2.05
CA PHE A 414 25.56 9.30 -1.11
C PHE A 414 24.56 10.44 -1.21
N LYS A 415 23.27 10.11 -1.22
CA LYS A 415 22.20 11.10 -1.18
C LYS A 415 21.03 10.55 -0.37
N THR A 416 20.48 11.38 0.50
CA THR A 416 19.20 11.11 1.17
C THR A 416 18.44 12.41 1.39
N ASN A 417 17.12 12.34 1.23
CA ASN A 417 16.17 13.41 1.57
C ASN A 417 15.37 13.09 2.84
N PHE A 418 15.75 12.03 3.57
CA PHE A 418 15.08 11.57 4.80
C PHE A 418 13.61 11.17 4.62
N ASN A 419 13.16 11.00 3.38
CA ASN A 419 11.78 10.68 3.07
C ASN A 419 11.43 9.27 3.57
N LEU A 420 10.38 9.15 4.37
CA LEU A 420 9.81 7.86 4.83
C LEU A 420 9.08 7.07 3.74
N GLY A 421 8.89 7.64 2.55
CA GLY A 421 8.10 7.01 1.47
C GLY A 421 6.60 7.30 1.58
N ASN A 422 6.21 8.30 2.37
CA ASN A 422 4.83 8.81 2.45
C ASN A 422 4.79 10.31 2.78
N GLY A 423 3.61 10.92 2.65
CA GLY A 423 3.35 12.27 3.14
C GLY A 423 1.94 12.76 2.87
N TYR A 424 1.51 13.74 3.67
CA TYR A 424 0.27 14.51 3.43
C TYR A 424 0.41 15.53 2.29
N ASN A 425 1.65 15.81 1.90
CA ASN A 425 2.01 16.77 0.89
C ASN A 425 3.22 16.24 0.10
N TYR A 426 3.49 16.87 -1.04
CA TYR A 426 4.74 16.67 -1.75
C TYR A 426 5.46 18.00 -1.96
N PHE A 427 6.75 18.03 -1.60
CA PHE A 427 7.63 19.18 -1.72
C PHE A 427 8.68 18.95 -2.79
N LYS A 428 9.04 20.04 -3.47
CA LYS A 428 10.15 20.12 -4.42
C LYS A 428 10.96 21.38 -4.17
N ASP A 429 12.24 21.23 -3.93
CA ASP A 429 13.16 22.33 -3.60
C ASP A 429 12.63 23.25 -2.47
N GLY A 430 11.95 22.67 -1.48
CA GLY A 430 11.34 23.37 -0.36
C GLY A 430 9.97 24.01 -0.65
N GLN A 431 9.47 23.92 -1.88
CA GLN A 431 8.14 24.41 -2.26
C GLN A 431 7.12 23.26 -2.22
N LYS A 432 5.99 23.47 -1.53
CA LYS A 432 4.83 22.56 -1.60
C LYS A 432 4.21 22.61 -3.00
N ILE A 433 4.16 21.48 -3.69
CA ILE A 433 3.59 21.35 -5.05
C ILE A 433 2.36 20.44 -5.11
N SER A 434 2.05 19.72 -4.04
CA SER A 434 0.87 18.86 -3.92
C SER A 434 0.36 18.83 -2.48
N GLU A 435 -0.95 18.84 -2.31
CA GLU A 435 -1.71 18.56 -1.07
C GLU A 435 -2.31 17.15 -1.10
N MET A 436 -1.93 16.33 -2.09
CA MET A 436 -2.37 14.95 -2.18
C MET A 436 -1.58 14.09 -1.20
N ASP A 437 -2.31 13.42 -0.30
CA ASP A 437 -1.82 12.28 0.47
C ASP A 437 -1.23 11.21 -0.45
N TRP A 438 -0.09 10.66 -0.05
CA TRP A 438 0.57 9.63 -0.82
C TRP A 438 1.44 8.72 0.04
N ASN A 439 1.59 7.48 -0.40
CA ASN A 439 2.66 6.58 -0.01
C ASN A 439 3.20 5.91 -1.27
N ASP A 440 4.51 5.78 -1.37
CA ASP A 440 5.24 4.90 -2.29
C ASP A 440 6.62 4.68 -1.67
N ARG A 441 6.77 3.56 -0.98
CA ARG A 441 8.00 3.19 -0.27
C ARG A 441 9.20 3.02 -1.20
N SER A 442 8.97 2.82 -2.50
CA SER A 442 10.07 2.84 -3.47
C SER A 442 10.77 4.20 -3.54
N LEU A 443 10.13 5.29 -3.06
CA LEU A 443 10.68 6.64 -2.99
C LEU A 443 11.34 6.98 -1.64
N ALA A 444 11.33 6.04 -0.68
CA ALA A 444 11.93 6.26 0.63
C ALA A 444 13.46 6.43 0.55
N GLY A 445 14.00 7.38 1.31
CA GLY A 445 15.43 7.62 1.45
C GLY A 445 16.10 6.67 2.45
N ILE A 446 17.43 6.70 2.52
CA ILE A 446 18.14 6.04 3.64
C ILE A 446 18.05 6.93 4.87
N LEU A 447 17.59 6.36 5.98
CA LEU A 447 17.39 7.04 7.26
C LEU A 447 18.60 6.86 8.19
N PRO A 448 18.76 7.71 9.23
CA PRO A 448 19.92 7.66 10.13
C PRO A 448 20.14 6.27 10.74
N SER A 449 21.39 5.80 10.69
CA SER A 449 21.80 4.54 11.33
C SER A 449 21.60 4.61 12.84
N TYR A 450 21.96 5.74 13.45
CA TYR A 450 21.91 5.96 14.88
C TYR A 450 20.71 6.84 15.24
N ARG A 451 19.71 6.26 15.92
CA ARG A 451 18.49 6.95 16.36
C ARG A 451 18.30 6.76 17.86
N TRP A 452 18.67 7.73 18.71
CA TRP A 452 19.39 8.97 18.41
C TRP A 452 20.61 9.12 19.32
N THR A 453 21.77 9.22 18.68
CA THR A 453 23.04 9.52 19.35
C THR A 453 23.26 11.03 19.35
N ILE A 454 22.89 11.67 20.45
CA ILE A 454 23.01 13.12 20.64
C ILE A 454 23.94 13.41 21.82
N ASP A 455 24.89 14.31 21.62
CA ASP A 455 25.80 14.83 22.63
C ASP A 455 25.56 16.34 22.78
N ASN A 456 24.93 16.73 23.89
CA ASN A 456 24.61 18.12 24.20
C ASN A 456 25.65 18.71 25.15
N GLU A 457 26.20 19.87 24.81
CA GLU A 457 27.04 20.65 25.73
C GLU A 457 26.17 21.51 26.67
N GLY A 458 26.45 21.47 27.97
CA GLY A 458 25.71 22.27 28.95
C GLY A 458 24.27 21.80 29.14
N ASP A 459 23.34 22.74 29.13
CA ASP A 459 21.88 22.53 29.26
C ASP A 459 21.15 22.44 27.90
N ASN A 460 21.90 22.34 26.80
CA ASN A 460 21.34 22.08 25.48
C ASN A 460 20.41 20.84 25.51
N LYS A 461 19.27 20.95 24.82
CA LYS A 461 18.29 19.89 24.66
C LYS A 461 17.64 19.96 23.27
N ILE A 462 17.91 18.93 22.47
CA ILE A 462 17.33 18.74 21.14
C ILE A 462 16.53 17.44 21.13
N SER A 463 15.33 17.52 20.56
CA SER A 463 14.42 16.38 20.37
C SER A 463 14.19 16.12 18.87
N PRO A 464 14.68 15.01 18.32
CA PRO A 464 14.52 14.65 16.91
C PRO A 464 13.14 14.06 16.61
N SER A 465 12.59 14.36 15.43
CA SER A 465 11.32 13.83 14.91
C SER A 465 11.24 14.01 13.40
N PHE A 466 10.28 13.38 12.71
CA PHE A 466 9.99 13.70 11.32
C PHE A 466 9.02 14.89 11.21
N ASP A 467 9.11 15.66 10.12
CA ASP A 467 8.24 16.81 9.86
C ASP A 467 7.65 16.75 8.45
N PHE A 468 6.32 16.58 8.39
CA PHE A 468 5.53 16.52 7.16
C PHE A 468 5.02 17.89 6.69
N ALA A 469 5.13 18.92 7.53
CA ALA A 469 4.72 20.27 7.18
C ALA A 469 5.83 21.04 6.46
N ASN A 470 7.09 20.66 6.69
CA ASN A 470 8.25 21.29 6.05
C ASN A 470 9.20 20.21 5.53
N ALA A 471 9.21 19.97 4.22
CA ALA A 471 10.21 19.11 3.57
C ALA A 471 10.94 19.86 2.46
N TYR A 472 12.14 19.40 2.11
CA TYR A 472 12.87 19.93 0.95
C TYR A 472 12.44 19.20 -0.34
N ASN A 473 12.55 17.87 -0.36
CA ASN A 473 12.11 17.02 -1.47
C ASN A 473 11.36 15.80 -0.93
N GLY A 474 10.15 15.53 -1.45
CA GLY A 474 9.31 14.41 -0.98
C GLY A 474 8.30 14.83 0.08
N GLY A 475 7.99 13.94 1.02
CA GLY A 475 6.85 14.10 1.94
C GLY A 475 7.22 14.58 3.35
N ASN A 476 8.48 14.44 3.75
CA ASN A 476 8.93 14.78 5.10
C ASN A 476 10.43 15.14 5.13
N SER A 477 10.83 15.83 6.19
CA SER A 477 12.23 16.07 6.56
C SER A 477 12.52 15.57 7.97
N LEU A 478 13.80 15.57 8.36
CA LEU A 478 14.20 15.38 9.76
C LEU A 478 14.16 16.73 10.49
N LYS A 479 13.46 16.79 11.62
CA LYS A 479 13.33 17.97 12.49
C LYS A 479 14.06 17.73 13.79
N PHE A 480 14.92 18.67 14.15
CA PHE A 480 15.54 18.80 15.46
C PHE A 480 14.84 19.94 16.19
N MET A 481 13.93 19.59 17.11
CA MET A 481 13.31 20.59 17.97
C MET A 481 14.33 21.03 19.01
N ALA A 482 14.84 22.24 18.88
CA ALA A 482 15.65 22.86 19.92
C ALA A 482 14.72 23.28 21.06
N GLU A 483 14.48 22.37 22.02
CA GLU A 483 13.78 22.72 23.26
C GLU A 483 14.56 23.80 23.99
N HIS A 484 15.89 23.63 24.05
CA HIS A 484 16.83 24.66 24.45
C HIS A 484 18.16 24.50 23.71
N LEU A 485 18.72 25.59 23.18
CA LEU A 485 20.13 25.70 22.84
C LEU A 485 20.70 26.94 23.49
N ALA A 486 21.68 26.78 24.36
CA ALA A 486 22.41 27.86 24.99
C ALA A 486 23.37 28.54 24.00
N ALA A 487 23.52 29.86 24.15
CA ALA A 487 24.43 30.65 23.33
C ALA A 487 25.88 30.12 23.40
N GLY A 488 26.47 29.84 22.24
CA GLY A 488 27.85 29.39 22.09
C GLY A 488 28.11 27.94 22.53
N LYS A 489 27.07 27.15 22.82
CA LYS A 489 27.17 25.74 23.21
C LYS A 489 26.80 24.82 22.05
N ASP A 490 27.55 23.74 21.91
CA ASP A 490 27.38 22.80 20.80
C ASP A 490 26.37 21.69 21.13
N SER A 491 25.61 21.25 20.14
CA SER A 491 24.89 19.98 20.15
C SER A 491 25.31 19.15 18.94
N THR A 492 25.78 17.93 19.16
CA THR A 492 26.25 17.04 18.10
C THR A 492 25.26 15.88 17.92
N VAL A 493 24.78 15.69 16.70
CA VAL A 493 23.90 14.59 16.31
C VAL A 493 24.67 13.66 15.38
N THR A 494 24.97 12.44 15.83
CA THR A 494 25.59 11.40 15.00
C THR A 494 24.52 10.67 14.20
N LEU A 495 24.60 10.70 12.87
CA LEU A 495 23.51 10.23 12.00
C LEU A 495 23.83 8.89 11.33
N PHE A 496 24.97 8.79 10.64
CA PHE A 496 25.24 7.67 9.74
C PHE A 496 26.52 6.93 10.06
N ALA A 497 26.47 5.61 9.95
CA ALA A 497 27.64 4.76 9.70
C ALA A 497 27.85 4.63 8.18
N SER A 498 29.10 4.67 7.70
CA SER A 498 29.40 4.63 6.27
C SER A 498 30.75 3.97 5.94
N ASP A 499 30.99 3.67 4.65
CA ASP A 499 32.30 3.36 4.06
C ASP A 499 32.42 4.18 2.76
N LEU A 500 32.23 5.49 2.89
CA LEU A 500 32.22 6.44 1.77
C LEU A 500 33.61 6.95 1.48
N HIS A 501 34.02 6.91 0.22
CA HIS A 501 35.29 7.43 -0.25
C HIS A 501 35.13 8.87 -0.75
N ILE A 502 36.00 9.76 -0.29
CA ILE A 502 36.04 11.14 -0.76
C ILE A 502 36.80 11.17 -2.08
N ALA A 503 36.07 11.01 -3.19
CA ALA A 503 36.64 11.09 -4.53
C ALA A 503 37.20 12.48 -4.83
N LYS A 504 38.08 12.57 -5.83
CA LYS A 504 38.62 13.85 -6.30
C LYS A 504 37.49 14.73 -6.84
N GLY A 505 37.40 15.97 -6.34
CA GLY A 505 36.33 16.89 -6.72
C GLY A 505 34.97 16.59 -6.08
N ALA A 506 34.90 15.65 -5.14
CA ALA A 506 33.71 15.39 -4.34
C ALA A 506 33.25 16.66 -3.60
N LYS A 507 31.94 16.81 -3.45
CA LYS A 507 31.31 17.87 -2.66
C LYS A 507 30.43 17.24 -1.60
N PHE A 508 30.49 17.77 -0.39
CA PHE A 508 29.59 17.38 0.70
C PHE A 508 28.75 18.58 1.12
N SER A 509 27.43 18.41 1.11
CA SER A 509 26.47 19.46 1.45
C SER A 509 25.24 18.90 2.17
N VAL A 510 24.53 19.79 2.86
CA VAL A 510 23.22 19.53 3.46
C VAL A 510 22.25 20.65 3.10
N ASN A 511 20.99 20.33 2.81
CA ASN A 511 19.92 21.32 2.67
C ASN A 511 19.17 21.44 4.00
N MET A 512 19.25 22.62 4.61
CA MET A 512 18.71 22.86 5.95
C MET A 512 18.01 24.23 6.06
N ARG A 513 17.14 24.35 7.06
CA ARG A 513 16.53 25.61 7.51
C ARG A 513 16.40 25.62 9.02
N SER A 514 16.24 26.81 9.61
CA SER A 514 15.98 27.00 11.04
C SER A 514 15.21 28.28 11.27
N ASP A 515 14.24 28.26 12.18
CA ASP A 515 13.43 29.45 12.50
C ASP A 515 14.24 30.57 13.20
N GLN A 516 15.46 30.26 13.65
CA GLN A 516 16.45 31.21 14.15
C GLN A 516 17.84 30.86 13.62
N ALA A 517 18.74 31.83 13.53
CA ALA A 517 20.10 31.62 13.02
C ALA A 517 20.86 30.54 13.81
N VAL A 518 21.37 29.54 13.08
CA VAL A 518 22.15 28.41 13.62
C VAL A 518 23.34 28.16 12.70
N LYS A 519 24.54 28.03 13.28
CA LYS A 519 25.74 27.56 12.60
C LYS A 519 25.73 26.05 12.54
N VAL A 520 26.09 25.50 11.39
CA VAL A 520 26.20 24.06 11.18
C VAL A 520 27.64 23.71 10.84
N SER A 521 28.19 22.71 11.52
CA SER A 521 29.42 22.03 11.13
C SER A 521 29.13 20.55 10.88
N THR A 522 29.90 19.91 10.01
CA THR A 522 29.93 18.44 9.96
C THR A 522 31.11 17.92 10.78
N ILE A 523 30.91 16.78 11.45
CA ILE A 523 31.98 15.99 12.04
C ILE A 523 32.06 14.67 11.28
N LEU A 524 33.22 14.42 10.67
CA LEU A 524 33.50 13.18 9.94
C LEU A 524 34.51 12.36 10.74
N GLU A 525 34.16 11.11 11.05
CA GLU A 525 35.12 10.11 11.54
C GLU A 525 35.71 9.40 10.32
N LEU A 526 37.03 9.50 10.15
CA LEU A 526 37.75 8.93 9.01
C LEU A 526 38.30 7.55 9.35
N ALA A 527 38.53 6.71 8.35
CA ALA A 527 39.00 5.32 8.53
C ALA A 527 40.39 5.17 9.19
N ASN A 528 41.12 6.27 9.40
CA ASN A 528 42.35 6.31 10.20
C ASN A 528 42.09 6.63 11.69
N GLY A 529 40.84 6.66 12.12
CA GLY A 529 40.39 7.00 13.48
C GLY A 529 40.32 8.50 13.77
N LYS A 530 40.69 9.37 12.81
CA LYS A 530 40.67 10.82 13.01
C LYS A 530 39.25 11.36 12.89
N LYS A 531 38.80 12.10 13.91
CA LYS A 531 37.59 12.93 13.85
C LYS A 531 37.95 14.33 13.34
N VAL A 532 37.26 14.80 12.32
CA VAL A 532 37.47 16.14 11.75
C VAL A 532 36.20 16.96 11.77
N SER A 533 36.27 18.18 12.31
CA SER A 533 35.18 19.15 12.28
C SER A 533 35.39 20.13 11.12
N ILE A 534 34.36 20.35 10.32
CA ILE A 534 34.39 21.24 9.15
C ILE A 534 33.18 22.17 9.26
N ALA A 535 33.42 23.48 9.35
CA ALA A 535 32.37 24.48 9.39
C ALA A 535 31.66 24.58 8.03
N GLY A 536 30.35 24.79 8.07
CA GLY A 536 29.57 25.15 6.89
C GLY A 536 29.94 26.53 6.35
N ASP A 537 29.70 26.76 5.07
CA ASP A 537 29.94 28.02 4.37
C ASP A 537 28.93 29.14 4.74
N LYS A 538 27.82 28.80 5.39
CA LYS A 538 26.78 29.76 5.81
C LYS A 538 26.00 29.26 7.03
N GLU A 539 25.30 30.20 7.66
CA GLU A 539 24.34 29.95 8.73
C GLU A 539 22.94 29.64 8.18
N LEU A 540 22.14 28.92 8.96
CA LEU A 540 20.75 28.64 8.64
C LEU A 540 19.87 29.87 8.82
N THR A 541 18.84 29.97 7.98
CA THR A 541 17.74 30.92 8.14
C THR A 541 16.40 30.21 8.03
N ASP A 542 15.31 30.97 8.10
CA ASP A 542 13.93 30.48 7.91
C ASP A 542 13.67 29.89 6.51
N LYS A 543 14.59 30.08 5.57
CA LYS A 543 14.54 29.54 4.21
C LYS A 543 15.46 28.33 4.09
N TRP A 544 15.03 27.37 3.26
CA TRP A 544 15.89 26.27 2.85
C TRP A 544 17.14 26.79 2.14
N SER A 545 18.30 26.31 2.59
CA SER A 545 19.59 26.66 2.02
C SER A 545 20.53 25.47 2.01
N GLU A 546 21.30 25.35 0.93
CA GLU A 546 22.39 24.37 0.84
C GLU A 546 23.61 24.90 1.59
N VAL A 547 24.02 24.19 2.64
CA VAL A 547 25.25 24.43 3.40
C VAL A 547 26.33 23.49 2.88
N ASN A 548 27.46 24.04 2.44
CA ASN A 548 28.58 23.30 1.88
C ASN A 548 29.71 23.15 2.91
N PHE A 549 30.41 22.00 2.86
CA PHE A 549 31.57 21.72 3.71
C PHE A 549 32.82 21.51 2.84
N ASP A 550 33.92 22.22 3.13
CA ASP A 550 35.18 22.05 2.40
C ASP A 550 35.91 20.76 2.82
N ILE A 551 35.70 19.71 2.04
CA ILE A 551 36.30 18.39 2.22
C ILE A 551 37.56 18.17 1.37
N LYS A 552 38.03 19.16 0.60
CA LYS A 552 39.10 18.98 -0.40
C LYS A 552 40.40 18.45 0.21
N LYS A 553 40.74 18.85 1.43
CA LYS A 553 41.91 18.36 2.17
C LYS A 553 41.84 16.88 2.56
N TYR A 554 40.70 16.24 2.38
CA TYR A 554 40.43 14.85 2.74
C TYR A 554 40.17 13.95 1.52
N GLU A 555 40.39 14.45 0.30
CA GLU A 555 40.36 13.62 -0.91
C GLU A 555 41.23 12.36 -0.74
N GLY A 556 40.70 11.20 -1.18
CA GLY A 556 41.32 9.90 -1.03
C GLY A 556 41.07 9.21 0.31
N GLN A 557 40.52 9.91 1.31
CA GLN A 557 40.16 9.30 2.60
C GLN A 557 38.76 8.68 2.56
N LYS A 558 38.47 7.87 3.58
CA LYS A 558 37.17 7.23 3.77
C LYS A 558 36.50 7.76 5.03
N ILE A 559 35.20 8.02 4.92
CA ILE A 559 34.31 8.42 6.00
C ILE A 559 33.66 7.15 6.56
N GLU A 560 33.78 6.96 7.87
CA GLU A 560 33.18 5.87 8.63
C GLU A 560 31.94 6.30 9.42
N LYS A 561 31.91 7.57 9.88
CA LYS A 561 30.72 8.15 10.52
C LYS A 561 30.52 9.60 10.11
N ILE A 562 29.25 9.99 10.01
CA ILE A 562 28.83 11.36 9.70
C ILE A 562 27.96 11.88 10.85
N ALA A 563 28.33 13.03 11.39
CA ALA A 563 27.56 13.78 12.38
C ALA A 563 27.41 15.24 11.96
N LEU A 564 26.39 15.90 12.50
CA LEU A 564 26.18 17.35 12.39
C LEU A 564 26.30 17.98 13.77
N LYS A 565 26.93 19.15 13.82
CA LYS A 565 27.10 19.95 15.03
C LYS A 565 26.38 21.27 14.84
N LEU A 566 25.48 21.58 15.76
CA LEU A 566 24.62 22.76 15.76
C LEU A 566 25.06 23.70 16.87
N THR A 567 25.28 24.98 16.53
CA THR A 567 25.70 26.02 17.46
C THR A 567 24.88 27.28 17.21
N ALA A 568 24.34 27.89 18.26
CA ALA A 568 23.61 29.15 18.16
C ALA A 568 24.38 30.27 18.85
N ASP A 569 24.50 31.44 18.20
CA ASP A 569 25.17 32.61 18.81
C ASP A 569 24.31 33.29 19.89
N LYS A 570 23.00 33.05 19.84
CA LYS A 570 22.01 33.49 20.83
C LYS A 570 21.21 32.27 21.23
N SER A 571 20.75 32.24 22.48
CA SER A 571 19.93 31.13 22.94
C SER A 571 18.68 30.95 22.06
N ILE A 572 18.31 29.70 21.83
CA ILE A 572 17.15 29.28 21.05
C ILE A 572 16.26 28.43 21.97
N ASP A 573 14.99 28.78 22.07
CA ASP A 573 13.99 28.03 22.82
C ASP A 573 12.80 27.68 21.91
N PHE A 574 12.44 26.40 21.90
CA PHE A 574 11.31 25.83 21.15
C PHE A 574 11.28 26.25 19.66
N LYS A 575 12.40 26.11 18.96
CA LYS A 575 12.49 26.35 17.50
C LYS A 575 12.85 25.09 16.73
N ALA A 576 12.27 24.97 15.53
CA ALA A 576 12.57 23.88 14.63
C ALA A 576 13.84 24.16 13.82
N ILE A 577 14.71 23.16 13.75
CA ILE A 577 15.83 23.10 12.80
C ILE A 577 15.55 21.88 11.91
N ASN A 578 15.34 22.10 10.61
CA ASN A 578 15.00 21.02 9.68
C ASN A 578 16.20 20.68 8.78
N LEU A 579 16.43 19.38 8.59
CA LEU A 579 17.36 18.78 7.65
C LEU A 579 16.57 18.05 6.56
N GLY A 580 16.61 18.59 5.35
CA GLY A 580 15.81 18.11 4.22
C GLY A 580 16.59 17.30 3.20
N GLU A 581 17.91 17.44 3.15
CA GLU A 581 18.77 16.64 2.27
C GLU A 581 20.21 16.56 2.78
N MET A 582 20.90 15.46 2.52
CA MET A 582 22.34 15.29 2.71
C MET A 582 22.94 14.63 1.47
N THR A 583 24.01 15.21 0.94
CA THR A 583 24.62 14.78 -0.33
C THR A 583 26.13 14.74 -0.24
N LEU A 584 26.73 13.62 -0.64
CA LEU A 584 28.14 13.49 -1.05
C LEU A 584 28.18 13.14 -2.55
N THR A 585 28.78 13.99 -3.37
CA THR A 585 28.99 13.71 -4.80
C THR A 585 30.33 13.04 -5.06
N ASN A 586 30.45 12.33 -6.17
CA ASN A 586 31.71 11.73 -6.62
C ASN A 586 32.59 12.67 -7.48
N GLY A 587 32.19 13.94 -7.61
CA GLY A 587 32.89 14.95 -8.43
C GLY A 587 32.69 14.82 -9.94
N GLN A 588 31.98 13.79 -10.41
CA GLN A 588 31.69 13.59 -11.84
C GLN A 588 30.44 14.36 -12.26
N LYS A 589 30.43 14.83 -13.52
CA LYS A 589 29.21 15.39 -14.12
C LYS A 589 28.24 14.25 -14.41
N VAL A 590 27.02 14.38 -13.89
CA VAL A 590 25.94 13.42 -14.19
C VAL A 590 25.38 13.71 -15.58
N LYS A 591 25.16 12.65 -16.36
CA LYS A 591 24.60 12.75 -17.70
C LYS A 591 23.17 13.31 -17.65
N GLN A 592 22.85 14.23 -18.55
CA GLN A 592 21.48 14.68 -18.80
C GLN A 592 20.65 13.57 -19.45
N LEU A 593 19.43 13.36 -18.95
CA LEU A 593 18.55 12.27 -19.36
C LEU A 593 17.57 12.73 -20.44
N ALA A 594 17.09 11.78 -21.24
CA ALA A 594 16.06 12.01 -22.23
C ALA A 594 15.05 10.87 -22.27
N LEU A 595 13.77 11.25 -22.43
CA LEU A 595 12.66 10.33 -22.59
C LEU A 595 12.14 10.32 -24.03
N SER A 596 11.51 9.22 -24.41
CA SER A 596 10.79 9.11 -25.67
C SER A 596 9.63 8.12 -25.57
N GLY A 597 8.74 8.12 -26.57
CA GLY A 597 7.71 7.09 -26.72
C GLY A 597 6.72 6.97 -25.55
N ALA A 598 6.41 8.07 -24.85
CA ALA A 598 5.40 8.02 -23.80
C ALA A 598 4.01 7.70 -24.36
N LYS A 599 3.28 6.84 -23.64
CA LYS A 599 1.94 6.38 -24.02
C LYS A 599 1.11 6.03 -22.80
N VAL A 600 -0.21 6.08 -23.00
CA VAL A 600 -1.20 5.48 -22.10
C VAL A 600 -1.39 4.05 -22.57
N THR A 601 -1.06 3.10 -21.71
CA THR A 601 -1.11 1.65 -22.00
C THR A 601 -2.42 0.99 -21.61
N ASP A 602 -3.14 1.60 -20.68
CA ASP A 602 -4.44 1.17 -20.24
C ASP A 602 -5.19 2.35 -19.59
N GLU A 603 -6.50 2.39 -19.76
CA GLU A 603 -7.37 3.45 -19.26
C GLU A 603 -8.69 2.87 -18.72
N SER A 604 -9.12 3.36 -17.57
CA SER A 604 -10.43 3.07 -16.98
C SER A 604 -11.14 4.39 -16.73
N PHE A 605 -12.43 4.46 -17.08
CA PHE A 605 -13.28 5.61 -16.79
C PHE A 605 -14.41 5.17 -15.85
N GLU A 606 -14.51 5.87 -14.72
CA GLU A 606 -15.56 5.69 -13.73
C GLU A 606 -16.40 6.96 -13.61
N GLU A 607 -17.50 6.88 -12.86
CA GLU A 607 -18.39 8.03 -12.60
C GLU A 607 -18.83 8.75 -13.88
N GLU A 608 -19.30 7.98 -14.87
CA GLU A 608 -19.75 8.50 -16.17
C GLU A 608 -18.65 9.27 -16.94
N GLY A 609 -17.39 8.88 -16.75
CA GLY A 609 -16.25 9.52 -17.40
C GLY A 609 -15.82 10.84 -16.75
N THR A 610 -16.14 11.02 -15.46
CA THR A 610 -15.67 12.16 -14.67
C THR A 610 -14.48 11.80 -13.76
N VAL A 611 -14.19 10.52 -13.58
CA VAL A 611 -13.01 10.00 -12.88
C VAL A 611 -12.31 8.99 -13.77
N GLY A 612 -10.97 8.97 -13.79
CA GLY A 612 -10.22 8.03 -14.61
C GLY A 612 -8.92 7.52 -13.98
N GLY A 613 -8.60 6.27 -14.27
CA GLY A 613 -7.36 5.59 -13.91
C GLY A 613 -6.51 5.30 -15.14
N PHE A 614 -5.23 5.68 -15.13
CA PHE A 614 -4.38 5.63 -16.34
C PHE A 614 -3.01 4.99 -16.07
N ARG A 615 -2.68 3.96 -16.84
CA ARG A 615 -1.34 3.35 -16.85
C ARG A 615 -0.44 4.02 -17.88
N LEU A 616 0.53 4.79 -17.42
CA LEU A 616 1.50 5.47 -18.26
C LEU A 616 2.78 4.62 -18.40
N SER A 617 3.40 4.64 -19.58
CA SER A 617 4.73 4.07 -19.81
C SER A 617 5.53 4.90 -20.80
N TRP A 618 6.86 4.80 -20.77
CA TRP A 618 7.77 5.52 -21.66
C TRP A 618 9.08 4.75 -21.87
N GLN A 619 9.94 5.26 -22.75
CA GLN A 619 11.32 4.82 -22.92
C GLN A 619 12.27 5.86 -22.33
N SER A 620 13.38 5.39 -21.77
CA SER A 620 14.38 6.25 -21.11
C SER A 620 15.78 5.80 -21.51
N ASP A 621 16.68 6.76 -21.75
CA ASP A 621 18.12 6.51 -21.92
C ASP A 621 18.87 6.42 -20.57
N ALA A 622 18.13 6.44 -19.48
CA ALA A 622 18.63 6.33 -18.12
C ALA A 622 19.05 4.89 -17.80
N ASN A 623 19.96 4.78 -16.84
CA ASN A 623 20.38 3.55 -16.22
C ASN A 623 20.47 3.75 -14.69
N LYS A 624 20.67 2.66 -13.96
CA LYS A 624 20.75 2.68 -12.48
C LYS A 624 21.82 3.62 -11.90
N ASN A 625 22.83 4.02 -12.69
CA ASN A 625 23.91 4.88 -12.22
C ASN A 625 23.62 6.37 -12.40
N ASN A 626 22.62 6.76 -13.20
CA ASN A 626 22.33 8.18 -13.48
C ASN A 626 20.89 8.61 -13.20
N LEU A 627 19.95 7.67 -13.06
CA LEU A 627 18.56 7.96 -12.69
C LEU A 627 18.42 8.19 -11.19
N TYR A 628 17.72 9.25 -10.80
CA TYR A 628 17.14 9.39 -9.47
C TYR A 628 15.68 8.95 -9.47
N GLY A 629 14.91 9.39 -10.46
CA GLY A 629 13.51 8.99 -10.64
C GLY A 629 12.84 9.78 -11.77
N TYR A 630 11.52 9.67 -11.84
CA TYR A 630 10.66 10.38 -12.78
C TYR A 630 9.62 11.16 -12.00
N GLU A 631 9.30 12.36 -12.47
CA GLU A 631 8.18 13.15 -11.98
C GLU A 631 7.08 13.18 -13.05
N ILE A 632 5.84 13.01 -12.62
CA ILE A 632 4.68 12.95 -13.49
C ILE A 632 3.79 14.15 -13.18
N TYR A 633 3.44 14.90 -14.23
CA TYR A 633 2.63 16.11 -14.14
C TYR A 633 1.41 16.04 -15.06
N GLN A 634 0.30 16.61 -14.60
CA GLN A 634 -0.76 17.08 -15.49
C GLN A 634 -0.38 18.48 -16.01
N LEU A 635 -0.53 18.69 -17.32
CA LEU A 635 -0.38 19.99 -17.96
C LEU A 635 -1.75 20.65 -18.13
N ASN A 636 -1.85 21.89 -17.65
CA ASN A 636 -3.04 22.72 -17.79
C ASN A 636 -2.94 23.65 -19.01
N ASP A 637 -4.09 24.12 -19.50
CA ASP A 637 -4.18 25.00 -20.67
C ASP A 637 -3.46 26.34 -20.49
N ASP A 638 -3.29 26.80 -19.25
CA ASP A 638 -2.56 28.01 -18.89
C ASP A 638 -1.02 27.80 -18.81
N GLY A 639 -0.54 26.59 -19.11
CA GLY A 639 0.87 26.21 -19.03
C GLY A 639 1.37 25.87 -17.64
N SER A 640 0.51 25.91 -16.61
CA SER A 640 0.85 25.42 -15.27
C SER A 640 0.93 23.89 -15.22
N LYS A 641 1.69 23.39 -14.23
CA LYS A 641 1.85 21.95 -13.98
C LYS A 641 1.30 21.59 -12.61
N GLU A 642 0.53 20.50 -12.55
CA GLU A 642 0.05 19.87 -11.31
C GLU A 642 0.78 18.53 -11.15
N PHE A 643 1.43 18.32 -9.99
CA PHE A 643 2.17 17.09 -9.69
C PHE A 643 1.22 15.93 -9.39
N LEU A 644 1.34 14.83 -10.14
CA LEU A 644 0.53 13.63 -9.96
C LEU A 644 1.26 12.55 -9.15
N GLY A 645 2.59 12.61 -9.09
CA GLY A 645 3.41 11.64 -8.37
C GLY A 645 4.80 11.50 -8.96
N ALA A 646 5.59 10.63 -8.34
CA ALA A 646 6.91 10.25 -8.80
C ALA A 646 7.00 8.73 -9.00
N SER A 647 7.96 8.29 -9.80
CA SER A 647 8.20 6.88 -10.07
C SER A 647 9.70 6.60 -10.18
N ASN A 648 10.14 5.42 -9.78
CA ASN A 648 11.49 4.94 -10.05
C ASN A 648 11.55 3.93 -11.21
N ILE A 649 10.44 3.68 -11.92
CA ILE A 649 10.37 2.81 -13.11
C ILE A 649 9.88 3.58 -14.34
N ASN A 650 10.01 2.99 -15.52
CA ASN A 650 9.52 3.56 -16.79
C ASN A 650 7.99 3.48 -16.95
N ALA A 651 7.26 3.56 -15.84
CA ALA A 651 5.81 3.54 -15.78
C ALA A 651 5.29 4.29 -14.56
N PHE A 652 4.04 4.72 -14.62
CA PHE A 652 3.32 5.31 -13.49
C PHE A 652 1.84 5.00 -13.60
N PHE A 653 1.16 4.83 -12.47
CA PHE A 653 -0.30 4.69 -12.45
C PHE A 653 -0.92 5.96 -11.88
N VAL A 654 -1.67 6.68 -12.72
CA VAL A 654 -2.46 7.82 -12.27
C VAL A 654 -3.77 7.27 -11.71
N ASN A 655 -3.90 7.28 -10.38
CA ASN A 655 -5.12 6.82 -9.71
C ASN A 655 -6.18 7.94 -9.66
N ALA A 656 -7.44 7.60 -9.95
CA ALA A 656 -8.60 8.41 -9.57
C ALA A 656 -8.55 9.89 -10.02
N LEU A 657 -8.02 10.17 -11.22
CA LEU A 657 -7.90 11.54 -11.71
C LEU A 657 -9.30 12.13 -11.96
N LYS A 658 -9.61 13.26 -11.31
CA LYS A 658 -10.84 14.01 -11.56
C LYS A 658 -10.75 14.77 -12.88
N ARG A 659 -11.77 14.63 -13.72
CA ARG A 659 -11.95 15.44 -14.92
C ARG A 659 -12.24 16.89 -14.54
N GLY A 660 -11.45 17.83 -15.08
CA GLY A 660 -11.73 19.25 -14.94
C GLY A 660 -13.00 19.69 -15.70
N LYS A 661 -13.60 20.80 -15.28
CA LYS A 661 -14.79 21.36 -15.94
C LYS A 661 -14.51 21.70 -17.40
N ASN A 662 -15.36 21.22 -18.31
CA ASN A 662 -15.23 21.42 -19.77
C ASN A 662 -13.92 20.90 -20.40
N ILE A 663 -13.21 20.00 -19.71
CA ILE A 663 -11.98 19.38 -20.22
C ILE A 663 -12.36 18.14 -21.03
N ASN A 664 -11.91 18.04 -22.28
CA ASN A 664 -12.15 16.85 -23.13
C ASN A 664 -10.91 15.98 -23.30
N SER A 665 -9.74 16.49 -22.92
CA SER A 665 -8.48 15.75 -22.93
C SER A 665 -7.58 16.21 -21.81
N THR A 666 -6.88 15.29 -21.18
CA THR A 666 -5.82 15.60 -20.22
C THR A 666 -4.47 15.25 -20.83
N LYS A 667 -3.48 16.12 -20.66
CA LYS A 667 -2.11 15.91 -21.10
C LYS A 667 -1.20 15.66 -19.91
N PHE A 668 -0.39 14.62 -20.00
CA PHE A 668 0.61 14.25 -19.02
C PHE A 668 2.01 14.60 -19.52
N GLU A 669 2.85 15.12 -18.65
CA GLU A 669 4.28 15.28 -18.87
C GLU A 669 5.06 14.39 -17.91
N ILE A 670 6.06 13.69 -18.43
CA ILE A 670 6.97 12.86 -17.67
C ILE A 670 8.35 13.49 -17.75
N VAL A 671 8.95 13.79 -16.60
CA VAL A 671 10.25 14.47 -16.48
C VAL A 671 11.25 13.52 -15.81
N PRO A 672 12.39 13.18 -16.45
CA PRO A 672 13.43 12.39 -15.81
C PRO A 672 14.28 13.28 -14.89
N ILE A 673 14.57 12.79 -13.69
CA ILE A 673 15.46 13.45 -12.72
C ILE A 673 16.73 12.61 -12.60
N ASN A 674 17.88 13.23 -12.83
CA ASN A 674 19.17 12.56 -12.71
C ASN A 674 19.65 12.50 -11.24
N LYS A 675 20.71 11.74 -10.94
CA LYS A 675 21.26 11.61 -9.57
C LYS A 675 21.71 12.93 -8.91
N SER A 676 22.01 13.96 -9.69
CA SER A 676 22.29 15.30 -9.17
C SER A 676 21.02 16.08 -8.78
N GLY A 677 19.82 15.55 -9.07
CA GLY A 677 18.55 16.25 -8.89
C GLY A 677 18.17 17.15 -10.07
N GLU A 678 18.86 17.08 -11.20
CA GLU A 678 18.60 17.92 -12.36
C GLU A 678 17.54 17.27 -13.28
N ALA A 679 16.60 18.09 -13.77
CA ALA A 679 15.62 17.67 -14.76
C ALA A 679 16.23 17.52 -16.16
N GLY A 680 15.90 16.42 -16.85
CA GLY A 680 16.27 16.16 -18.23
C GLY A 680 15.16 16.49 -19.24
N HIS A 681 15.29 15.97 -20.46
CA HIS A 681 14.33 16.17 -21.54
C HIS A 681 13.06 15.35 -21.30
N SER A 682 11.95 16.06 -21.08
CA SER A 682 10.64 15.47 -20.82
C SER A 682 9.95 14.97 -22.09
N VAL A 683 8.91 14.15 -21.90
CA VAL A 683 8.02 13.67 -22.97
C VAL A 683 6.57 13.79 -22.51
N THR A 684 5.63 13.86 -23.44
CA THR A 684 4.21 14.00 -23.11
C THR A 684 3.34 12.94 -23.77
N THR A 685 2.24 12.57 -23.13
CA THR A 685 1.15 11.76 -23.69
C THR A 685 -0.20 12.36 -23.26
N SER A 686 -1.31 11.92 -23.86
CA SER A 686 -2.64 12.43 -23.53
C SER A 686 -3.69 11.34 -23.51
N ILE A 687 -4.77 11.58 -22.77
CA ILE A 687 -6.03 10.82 -22.83
C ILE A 687 -7.14 11.69 -23.37
N LYS A 688 -8.20 11.06 -23.89
CA LYS A 688 -9.46 11.71 -24.23
C LYS A 688 -10.53 11.23 -23.27
N TRP A 689 -11.22 12.15 -22.62
CA TRP A 689 -12.34 11.81 -21.73
C TRP A 689 -13.55 11.37 -22.55
N PRO A 690 -14.38 10.43 -22.05
CA PRO A 690 -15.66 10.08 -22.65
C PRO A 690 -16.56 11.32 -22.83
N ASP A 691 -17.38 11.34 -23.87
CA ASP A 691 -18.36 12.42 -24.02
C ASP A 691 -19.46 12.28 -22.96
N ASN A 692 -19.51 13.23 -22.04
CA ASN A 692 -20.52 13.33 -20.99
C ASN A 692 -21.43 14.55 -21.19
N SER A 693 -21.52 15.06 -22.42
CA SER A 693 -22.33 16.25 -22.71
C SER A 693 -23.81 15.95 -22.93
N LEU A 694 -24.18 14.72 -23.30
CA LEU A 694 -25.56 14.33 -23.55
C LEU A 694 -26.27 13.89 -22.25
N PRO A 695 -27.52 14.33 -22.00
CA PRO A 695 -28.27 13.85 -20.84
C PRO A 695 -28.69 12.39 -21.04
N LYS A 696 -28.78 11.64 -19.94
CA LYS A 696 -29.28 10.27 -19.88
C LYS A 696 -30.25 10.17 -18.73
N ALA A 697 -31.53 10.01 -19.05
CA ALA A 697 -32.61 9.91 -18.08
C ALA A 697 -32.59 8.54 -17.39
N ALA A 698 -32.67 8.54 -16.07
CA ALA A 698 -32.88 7.34 -15.26
C ALA A 698 -33.61 7.70 -13.97
N PHE A 699 -34.43 6.80 -13.45
CA PHE A 699 -35.12 6.99 -12.18
C PHE A 699 -35.60 5.68 -11.57
N VAL A 700 -35.89 5.72 -10.27
CA VAL A 700 -36.61 4.67 -9.52
C VAL A 700 -37.74 5.30 -8.69
N ALA A 701 -38.62 4.48 -8.11
CA ALA A 701 -39.60 4.91 -7.13
C ALA A 701 -39.26 4.29 -5.77
N ASP A 702 -39.45 5.04 -4.68
CA ASP A 702 -39.27 4.52 -3.32
C ASP A 702 -40.24 3.35 -3.02
N LYS A 703 -41.45 3.43 -3.57
CA LYS A 703 -42.51 2.44 -3.48
C LYS A 703 -43.19 2.26 -4.84
N THR A 704 -43.51 1.01 -5.15
CA THR A 704 -44.20 0.63 -6.40
C THR A 704 -45.56 0.00 -6.16
N VAL A 705 -45.90 -0.31 -4.91
CA VAL A 705 -47.24 -0.71 -4.48
C VAL A 705 -47.64 0.19 -3.30
N VAL A 706 -48.75 0.90 -3.44
CA VAL A 706 -49.24 1.88 -2.46
C VAL A 706 -50.77 1.85 -2.37
N LYS A 707 -51.34 2.40 -1.30
CA LYS A 707 -52.80 2.63 -1.25
C LYS A 707 -53.19 3.97 -1.89
N VAL A 708 -54.47 4.13 -2.22
CA VAL A 708 -55.04 5.42 -2.66
C VAL A 708 -54.66 6.54 -1.68
N GLY A 709 -54.15 7.64 -2.23
CA GLY A 709 -53.73 8.83 -1.49
C GLY A 709 -52.37 8.74 -0.78
N GLU A 710 -51.72 7.58 -0.76
CA GLU A 710 -50.35 7.46 -0.24
C GLU A 710 -49.34 8.12 -1.19
N GLN A 711 -48.30 8.73 -0.60
CA GLN A 711 -47.25 9.40 -1.37
C GLN A 711 -46.19 8.40 -1.86
N VAL A 712 -45.80 8.59 -3.12
CA VAL A 712 -44.67 7.96 -3.79
C VAL A 712 -43.64 9.03 -4.11
N THR A 713 -42.39 8.80 -3.74
CA THR A 713 -41.26 9.64 -4.14
C THR A 713 -40.57 9.04 -5.35
N LEU A 714 -40.52 9.80 -6.46
CA LEU A 714 -39.73 9.43 -7.63
C LEU A 714 -38.31 9.97 -7.46
N LEU A 715 -37.32 9.08 -7.53
CA LEU A 715 -35.92 9.40 -7.28
C LEU A 715 -35.17 9.46 -8.60
N ASN A 716 -34.70 10.64 -8.99
CA ASN A 716 -33.92 10.84 -10.20
C ASN A 716 -32.52 10.20 -10.06
N GLN A 717 -32.15 9.42 -11.07
CA GLN A 717 -30.83 8.82 -11.27
C GLN A 717 -30.18 9.25 -12.61
N SER A 718 -30.70 10.31 -13.25
CA SER A 718 -30.14 10.81 -14.51
C SER A 718 -28.68 11.25 -14.35
N ASN A 719 -27.91 11.14 -15.42
CA ASN A 719 -26.47 11.43 -15.45
C ASN A 719 -26.13 12.90 -15.14
N LEU A 720 -24.86 13.17 -14.83
CA LEU A 720 -24.38 14.51 -14.42
C LEU A 720 -24.55 15.60 -15.49
N ALA A 721 -24.75 15.24 -16.76
CA ALA A 721 -25.05 16.18 -17.84
C ALA A 721 -26.43 16.84 -17.70
N THR A 722 -27.32 16.23 -16.91
CA THR A 722 -28.70 16.65 -16.72
C THR A 722 -28.78 17.82 -15.75
N THR A 723 -29.32 18.95 -16.22
CA THR A 723 -29.53 20.15 -15.40
C THR A 723 -31.00 20.49 -15.18
N LYS A 724 -31.91 19.91 -15.97
CA LYS A 724 -33.36 20.08 -15.84
C LYS A 724 -34.09 18.75 -16.02
N TYR A 725 -35.26 18.66 -15.39
CA TYR A 725 -36.10 17.47 -15.36
C TYR A 725 -37.51 17.83 -15.83
N LYS A 726 -38.14 16.91 -16.56
CA LYS A 726 -39.57 16.96 -16.87
C LYS A 726 -40.17 15.59 -16.60
N TRP A 727 -41.03 15.53 -15.59
CA TRP A 727 -41.78 14.35 -15.22
C TRP A 727 -43.19 14.41 -15.80
N GLU A 728 -43.66 13.29 -16.33
CA GLU A 728 -45.03 13.11 -16.82
C GLU A 728 -45.57 11.81 -16.19
N ILE A 729 -46.58 11.93 -15.31
CA ILE A 729 -47.21 10.83 -14.57
C ILE A 729 -48.73 10.97 -14.70
N GLU A 730 -49.28 10.43 -15.78
CA GLU A 730 -50.72 10.49 -16.04
C GLU A 730 -51.52 9.87 -14.87
N GLY A 731 -52.54 10.58 -14.39
CA GLY A 731 -53.39 10.12 -13.28
C GLY A 731 -52.85 10.37 -11.87
N ALA A 732 -51.61 10.88 -11.74
CA ALA A 732 -51.06 11.33 -10.45
C ALA A 732 -51.45 12.78 -10.11
N SER A 733 -51.31 13.13 -8.84
CA SER A 733 -51.36 14.50 -8.34
C SER A 733 -50.02 14.86 -7.67
N PRO A 734 -49.23 15.79 -8.24
CA PRO A 734 -49.40 16.42 -9.56
C PRO A 734 -49.11 15.45 -10.73
N ALA A 735 -49.72 15.69 -11.89
CA ALA A 735 -49.53 14.87 -13.10
C ALA A 735 -48.21 15.19 -13.86
N THR A 736 -47.59 16.32 -13.56
CA THR A 736 -46.28 16.73 -14.11
C THR A 736 -45.45 17.41 -13.04
N SER A 737 -44.12 17.30 -13.12
CA SER A 737 -43.21 18.03 -12.22
C SER A 737 -41.88 18.37 -12.92
N THR A 738 -41.19 19.39 -12.41
CA THR A 738 -39.82 19.75 -12.79
C THR A 738 -38.82 19.61 -11.64
N GLU A 739 -39.29 19.15 -10.47
CA GLU A 739 -38.44 18.88 -9.32
C GLU A 739 -37.47 17.73 -9.60
N LYS A 740 -36.32 17.74 -8.93
CA LYS A 740 -35.34 16.65 -9.06
C LYS A 740 -35.94 15.31 -8.58
N ASN A 741 -36.63 15.31 -7.45
CA ASN A 741 -37.26 14.13 -6.87
C ASN A 741 -38.72 14.46 -6.46
N PRO A 742 -39.70 14.41 -7.37
CA PRO A 742 -41.06 14.81 -7.05
C PRO A 742 -41.77 13.77 -6.17
N GLN A 743 -42.66 14.26 -5.31
CA GLN A 743 -43.64 13.43 -4.60
C GLN A 743 -44.98 13.48 -5.32
N VAL A 744 -45.59 12.31 -5.51
CA VAL A 744 -46.88 12.17 -6.20
C VAL A 744 -47.81 11.24 -5.42
N SER A 745 -49.11 11.42 -5.57
CA SER A 745 -50.12 10.49 -5.06
C SER A 745 -51.21 10.22 -6.11
N PHE A 746 -52.01 9.19 -5.88
CA PHE A 746 -53.02 8.74 -6.83
C PHE A 746 -54.39 8.66 -6.15
N ALA A 747 -55.40 9.24 -6.78
CA ALA A 747 -56.76 9.32 -6.22
C ALA A 747 -57.62 8.08 -6.53
N LYS A 748 -57.16 7.18 -7.39
CA LYS A 748 -57.87 5.97 -7.81
C LYS A 748 -56.94 4.77 -7.80
N ALA A 749 -57.48 3.60 -7.50
CA ALA A 749 -56.76 2.35 -7.69
C ALA A 749 -56.51 2.09 -9.18
N GLY A 750 -55.40 1.41 -9.48
CA GLY A 750 -54.97 1.13 -10.84
C GLY A 750 -53.44 1.06 -10.98
N THR A 751 -52.98 0.84 -12.20
CA THR A 751 -51.55 0.83 -12.53
C THR A 751 -51.16 2.06 -13.33
N TYR A 752 -50.08 2.73 -12.95
CA TYR A 752 -49.65 3.99 -13.52
C TYR A 752 -48.23 3.90 -14.09
N SER A 753 -48.01 4.59 -15.22
CA SER A 753 -46.71 4.69 -15.88
C SER A 753 -46.04 6.01 -15.51
N VAL A 754 -44.71 5.99 -15.42
CA VAL A 754 -43.91 7.18 -15.09
C VAL A 754 -42.95 7.46 -16.23
N LYS A 755 -42.86 8.72 -16.65
CA LYS A 755 -41.93 9.18 -17.68
C LYS A 755 -41.07 10.32 -17.15
N LEU A 756 -39.77 10.24 -17.44
CA LEU A 756 -38.80 11.28 -17.14
C LEU A 756 -38.07 11.69 -18.42
N THR A 757 -38.04 12.99 -18.70
CA THR A 757 -37.16 13.61 -19.68
C THR A 757 -36.07 14.39 -18.96
N ALA A 758 -34.82 14.00 -19.18
CA ALA A 758 -33.61 14.65 -18.70
C ALA A 758 -33.08 15.62 -19.78
N ILE A 759 -32.75 16.84 -19.37
CA ILE A 759 -32.36 17.93 -20.29
C ILE A 759 -31.04 18.54 -19.81
N ASN A 760 -30.09 18.75 -20.72
CA ASN A 760 -28.82 19.42 -20.42
C ASN A 760 -28.89 20.95 -20.61
N GLU A 761 -27.81 21.67 -20.31
CA GLU A 761 -27.75 23.14 -20.47
C GLU A 761 -27.96 23.62 -21.92
N LYS A 762 -27.64 22.77 -22.90
CA LYS A 762 -27.79 23.05 -24.34
C LYS A 762 -29.20 22.76 -24.86
N GLY A 763 -30.10 22.26 -24.01
CA GLY A 763 -31.47 21.89 -24.39
C GLY A 763 -31.58 20.57 -25.15
N GLN A 764 -30.53 19.75 -25.17
CA GLN A 764 -30.63 18.38 -25.68
C GLN A 764 -31.38 17.52 -24.65
N GLU A 765 -32.12 16.52 -25.11
CA GLU A 765 -33.04 15.74 -24.27
C GLU A 765 -32.81 14.23 -24.40
N ASN A 766 -33.04 13.52 -23.31
CA ASN A 766 -33.18 12.06 -23.30
C ASN A 766 -34.38 11.68 -22.43
N THR A 767 -35.15 10.69 -22.86
CA THR A 767 -36.41 10.32 -22.21
C THR A 767 -36.45 8.83 -21.91
N ILE A 768 -36.93 8.48 -20.72
CA ILE A 768 -37.21 7.11 -20.30
C ILE A 768 -38.65 7.00 -19.77
N SER A 769 -39.32 5.89 -20.07
CA SER A 769 -40.68 5.59 -19.60
C SER A 769 -40.73 4.20 -19.02
N GLN A 770 -41.21 4.08 -17.78
CA GLN A 770 -41.47 2.79 -17.12
C GLN A 770 -42.97 2.55 -17.06
N THR A 771 -43.44 1.51 -17.76
CA THR A 771 -44.87 1.22 -17.92
C THR A 771 -45.42 0.39 -16.76
N ALA A 772 -46.58 0.79 -16.23
CA ALA A 772 -47.23 0.16 -15.08
C ALA A 772 -46.27 -0.04 -13.89
N LEU A 773 -45.48 1.00 -13.58
CA LEU A 773 -44.50 0.97 -12.50
C LEU A 773 -45.17 1.02 -11.12
N ILE A 774 -46.20 1.86 -10.96
CA ILE A 774 -46.88 2.06 -9.69
C ILE A 774 -48.23 1.34 -9.72
N THR A 775 -48.47 0.48 -8.73
CA THR A 775 -49.75 -0.19 -8.48
C THR A 775 -50.41 0.44 -7.27
N VAL A 776 -51.62 0.96 -7.44
CA VAL A 776 -52.39 1.64 -6.40
C VAL A 776 -53.59 0.77 -6.04
N LEU A 777 -53.76 0.49 -4.75
CA LEU A 777 -54.82 -0.34 -4.21
C LEU A 777 -55.84 0.49 -3.42
N ASP A 778 -57.11 0.08 -3.41
CA ASP A 778 -58.17 0.78 -2.65
C ASP A 778 -57.98 0.68 -1.13
N GLN A 779 -57.33 -0.39 -0.65
CA GLN A 779 -57.05 -0.64 0.75
C GLN A 779 -55.56 -0.94 0.96
N PRO A 780 -55.01 -0.64 2.13
CA PRO A 780 -53.64 -1.04 2.47
C PRO A 780 -53.50 -2.56 2.44
N VAL A 781 -52.39 -3.04 1.89
CA VAL A 781 -52.00 -4.46 1.89
C VAL A 781 -50.59 -4.56 2.43
N GLU A 782 -50.39 -5.42 3.43
CA GLU A 782 -49.05 -5.78 3.90
C GLU A 782 -48.39 -6.71 2.89
N LEU A 783 -47.14 -6.41 2.52
CA LEU A 783 -46.37 -7.27 1.64
C LEU A 783 -45.94 -8.53 2.39
N THR A 784 -46.04 -9.67 1.71
CA THR A 784 -45.60 -10.97 2.23
C THR A 784 -44.14 -11.22 1.85
N ASN A 785 -43.30 -11.65 2.79
CA ASN A 785 -41.97 -12.19 2.49
C ASN A 785 -42.07 -13.63 1.99
N PHE A 786 -41.80 -13.83 0.71
CA PHE A 786 -41.82 -15.13 0.07
C PHE A 786 -40.49 -15.87 0.16
N ALA A 787 -39.39 -15.22 0.57
CA ALA A 787 -38.08 -15.86 0.68
C ALA A 787 -37.88 -16.63 1.99
N LEU A 788 -38.67 -16.35 3.02
CA LEU A 788 -38.51 -16.94 4.35
C LEU A 788 -38.51 -18.47 4.29
N ASP A 789 -37.44 -19.07 4.81
CA ASP A 789 -37.19 -20.52 4.86
C ASP A 789 -37.24 -21.23 3.48
N GLN A 790 -37.04 -20.49 2.39
CA GLN A 790 -37.04 -21.05 1.05
C GLN A 790 -35.71 -21.71 0.66
N SER A 791 -35.76 -22.50 -0.42
CA SER A 791 -34.58 -23.13 -0.98
C SER A 791 -33.66 -22.10 -1.62
N VAL A 792 -32.38 -22.12 -1.21
CA VAL A 792 -31.34 -21.21 -1.70
C VAL A 792 -30.22 -21.98 -2.38
N LYS A 793 -29.77 -21.48 -3.53
CA LYS A 793 -28.55 -21.92 -4.22
C LYS A 793 -27.56 -20.77 -4.28
N VAL A 794 -26.34 -21.03 -3.83
CA VAL A 794 -25.20 -20.10 -3.91
C VAL A 794 -24.08 -20.71 -4.75
N ASP A 795 -23.18 -19.87 -5.25
CA ASP A 795 -21.97 -20.34 -5.96
C ASP A 795 -20.91 -20.89 -5.00
N SER A 796 -20.77 -20.29 -3.83
CA SER A 796 -19.89 -20.76 -2.77
C SER A 796 -20.35 -20.27 -1.40
N TYR A 797 -19.71 -20.80 -0.35
CA TYR A 797 -19.80 -20.27 1.00
C TYR A 797 -18.54 -20.63 1.78
N THR A 798 -18.22 -19.85 2.81
CA THR A 798 -17.03 -20.00 3.66
C THR A 798 -17.08 -21.25 4.54
N ASN A 799 -18.23 -21.54 5.14
CA ASN A 799 -18.51 -22.73 5.96
C ASN A 799 -20.02 -22.97 6.13
N GLU A 800 -20.42 -24.14 6.65
CA GLU A 800 -21.84 -24.53 6.77
C GLU A 800 -22.70 -23.55 7.58
N SER A 801 -22.12 -22.89 8.60
CA SER A 801 -22.81 -21.89 9.41
C SER A 801 -23.03 -20.57 8.68
N GLU A 802 -22.40 -20.38 7.50
CA GLU A 802 -22.52 -19.20 6.65
C GLU A 802 -23.05 -19.55 5.23
N SER A 803 -23.82 -20.64 5.12
CA SER A 803 -24.39 -21.13 3.86
C SER A 803 -25.57 -20.30 3.36
N GLY A 804 -25.94 -20.44 2.08
CA GLY A 804 -27.01 -19.65 1.45
C GLY A 804 -28.35 -19.55 2.22
N PRO A 805 -28.89 -20.63 2.81
CA PRO A 805 -30.14 -20.57 3.58
C PRO A 805 -30.10 -19.61 4.79
N LYS A 806 -28.91 -19.26 5.28
CA LYS A 806 -28.70 -18.33 6.40
C LYS A 806 -29.00 -16.88 6.07
N ALA A 807 -29.23 -16.55 4.79
CA ALA A 807 -29.62 -15.22 4.36
C ALA A 807 -31.14 -15.09 4.14
N VAL A 808 -31.94 -16.11 4.47
CA VAL A 808 -33.40 -16.08 4.30
C VAL A 808 -34.14 -16.74 5.49
N ASP A 809 -33.49 -16.86 6.64
CA ASP A 809 -34.03 -17.53 7.84
C ASP A 809 -34.63 -16.55 8.87
N GLY A 810 -34.68 -15.25 8.53
CA GLY A 810 -35.30 -14.20 9.32
C GLY A 810 -34.44 -13.73 10.51
N LYS A 811 -33.14 -13.99 10.49
CA LYS A 811 -32.24 -13.74 11.63
C LYS A 811 -31.03 -12.89 11.24
N LEU A 812 -30.69 -11.93 12.11
CA LEU A 812 -29.53 -11.05 11.93
C LEU A 812 -28.26 -11.55 12.63
N ASP A 813 -28.29 -12.70 13.31
CA ASP A 813 -27.10 -13.35 13.88
C ASP A 813 -26.54 -14.46 12.98
N THR A 814 -27.17 -14.72 11.84
CA THR A 814 -26.73 -15.62 10.77
C THR A 814 -26.53 -14.85 9.47
N LYS A 815 -25.68 -15.37 8.58
CA LYS A 815 -25.41 -14.73 7.28
C LYS A 815 -25.06 -15.74 6.20
N TRP A 816 -25.28 -15.40 4.94
CA TRP A 816 -24.54 -16.01 3.85
C TRP A 816 -23.23 -15.24 3.64
N CYS A 817 -22.12 -15.98 3.60
CA CYS A 817 -20.79 -15.43 3.33
C CYS A 817 -20.07 -16.24 2.25
N ALA A 818 -19.61 -15.57 1.20
CA ALA A 818 -18.85 -16.19 0.11
C ALA A 818 -17.59 -15.38 -0.19
N VAL A 819 -16.48 -16.09 -0.46
CA VAL A 819 -15.15 -15.53 -0.74
C VAL A 819 -14.64 -16.04 -2.09
N GLY A 820 -13.77 -15.27 -2.73
CA GLY A 820 -13.22 -15.60 -4.04
C GLY A 820 -13.50 -14.52 -5.08
N PRO A 821 -13.12 -14.73 -6.35
CA PRO A 821 -13.27 -13.71 -7.38
C PRO A 821 -14.74 -13.36 -7.58
N SER A 822 -15.07 -12.07 -7.47
CA SER A 822 -16.37 -11.53 -7.86
C SER A 822 -16.72 -11.97 -9.31
N LYS A 823 -17.99 -12.26 -9.62
CA LYS A 823 -19.22 -11.93 -8.88
C LYS A 823 -19.74 -13.11 -8.05
N HIS A 824 -20.37 -12.81 -6.90
CA HIS A 824 -21.03 -13.82 -6.06
C HIS A 824 -22.53 -13.83 -6.30
N ASN A 825 -23.14 -15.02 -6.34
CA ASN A 825 -24.54 -15.21 -6.67
C ASN A 825 -25.27 -15.97 -5.58
N ILE A 826 -26.43 -15.43 -5.18
CA ILE A 826 -27.43 -16.12 -4.38
C ILE A 826 -28.73 -16.17 -5.16
N THR A 827 -29.28 -17.37 -5.34
CA THR A 827 -30.54 -17.62 -6.05
C THR A 827 -31.54 -18.26 -5.10
N ILE A 828 -32.68 -17.62 -4.93
CA ILE A 828 -33.78 -18.04 -4.06
C ILE A 828 -34.91 -18.60 -4.95
N ASP A 829 -35.33 -19.84 -4.69
CA ASP A 829 -36.53 -20.44 -5.29
C ASP A 829 -37.70 -20.24 -4.34
N LEU A 830 -38.67 -19.40 -4.71
CA LEU A 830 -39.86 -19.10 -3.91
C LEU A 830 -40.86 -20.27 -3.83
N GLY A 831 -40.53 -21.41 -4.45
CA GLY A 831 -41.35 -22.64 -4.50
C GLY A 831 -42.44 -22.60 -5.56
N LYS A 832 -43.02 -21.43 -5.83
CA LYS A 832 -43.98 -21.17 -6.91
C LYS A 832 -43.87 -19.74 -7.43
N SER A 833 -44.56 -19.45 -8.53
CA SER A 833 -44.61 -18.09 -9.08
C SER A 833 -45.44 -17.17 -8.18
N GLU A 834 -44.86 -16.05 -7.77
CA GLU A 834 -45.46 -15.04 -6.89
C GLU A 834 -45.37 -13.64 -7.50
N LYS A 835 -46.27 -12.74 -7.09
CA LYS A 835 -46.28 -11.33 -7.52
C LYS A 835 -45.41 -10.48 -6.60
N ILE A 836 -44.15 -10.30 -6.97
CA ILE A 836 -43.14 -9.59 -6.18
C ILE A 836 -42.86 -8.21 -6.76
N ASN A 837 -42.50 -7.26 -5.89
CA ASN A 837 -42.23 -5.88 -6.30
C ASN A 837 -41.14 -5.19 -5.47
N GLN A 838 -40.56 -5.91 -4.51
CA GLN A 838 -39.56 -5.34 -3.62
C GLN A 838 -38.63 -6.42 -3.08
N VAL A 839 -37.37 -6.06 -2.90
CA VAL A 839 -36.39 -6.86 -2.15
C VAL A 839 -35.77 -5.98 -1.07
N LEU A 840 -35.67 -6.50 0.15
CA LEU A 840 -34.95 -5.90 1.26
C LEU A 840 -33.70 -6.73 1.53
N ILE A 841 -32.55 -6.08 1.66
CA ILE A 841 -31.28 -6.75 1.93
C ILE A 841 -30.64 -6.10 3.15
N ASP A 842 -30.39 -6.90 4.19
CA ASP A 842 -29.55 -6.54 5.32
C ASP A 842 -28.10 -6.95 5.03
N HIS A 843 -27.22 -5.95 4.93
CA HIS A 843 -25.80 -6.09 4.65
C HIS A 843 -24.99 -6.27 5.94
N ALA A 844 -23.67 -6.48 5.80
CA ALA A 844 -22.73 -6.72 6.89
C ALA A 844 -22.96 -5.90 8.18
N GLN A 845 -23.14 -4.58 8.05
CA GLN A 845 -23.31 -3.69 9.20
C GLN A 845 -24.57 -3.97 10.02
N LYS A 846 -25.66 -4.44 9.42
CA LYS A 846 -26.89 -4.78 10.16
C LYS A 846 -26.72 -5.99 11.05
N GLY A 847 -25.81 -6.88 10.68
CA GLY A 847 -25.35 -8.00 11.50
C GLY A 847 -24.22 -7.68 12.48
N GLY A 848 -23.84 -6.40 12.60
CA GLY A 848 -22.82 -5.94 13.55
C GLY A 848 -21.39 -5.87 13.00
N GLU A 849 -21.17 -6.08 11.70
CA GLU A 849 -19.85 -5.95 11.08
C GLU A 849 -19.52 -4.50 10.66
N SER A 850 -18.28 -4.28 10.21
CA SER A 850 -17.84 -2.94 9.79
C SER A 850 -18.65 -2.43 8.58
N PRO A 851 -19.02 -1.13 8.52
CA PRO A 851 -19.68 -0.52 7.35
C PRO A 851 -18.91 -0.72 6.03
N ASP A 852 -17.59 -0.86 6.08
CA ASP A 852 -16.75 -1.09 4.89
C ASP A 852 -17.01 -2.46 4.25
N MET A 853 -17.61 -3.41 4.98
CA MET A 853 -17.98 -4.74 4.51
C MET A 853 -19.37 -4.78 3.87
N ASN A 854 -20.13 -3.68 3.85
CA ASN A 854 -21.43 -3.63 3.18
C ASN A 854 -21.27 -3.87 1.67
N THR A 855 -22.18 -4.66 1.07
CA THR A 855 -22.18 -4.89 -0.39
C THR A 855 -22.39 -3.59 -1.12
N SER A 856 -21.41 -3.21 -1.96
CA SER A 856 -21.36 -1.91 -2.61
C SER A 856 -22.13 -1.90 -3.92
N ASP A 857 -21.91 -2.90 -4.77
CA ASP A 857 -22.59 -3.03 -6.05
C ASP A 857 -23.26 -4.39 -6.15
N TYR A 858 -24.54 -4.42 -6.53
CA TYR A 858 -25.27 -5.65 -6.78
C TYR A 858 -26.40 -5.45 -7.79
N THR A 859 -26.85 -6.55 -8.40
CA THR A 859 -28.05 -6.56 -9.25
C THR A 859 -29.07 -7.54 -8.69
N ILE A 860 -30.36 -7.27 -8.97
CA ILE A 860 -31.46 -8.18 -8.68
C ILE A 860 -32.10 -8.58 -10.00
N GLU A 861 -32.21 -9.88 -10.21
CA GLU A 861 -32.75 -10.48 -11.43
C GLU A 861 -33.88 -11.45 -11.10
N LEU A 862 -34.91 -11.46 -11.93
CA LEU A 862 -36.09 -12.30 -11.76
C LEU A 862 -36.19 -13.35 -12.88
N SER A 863 -36.73 -14.52 -12.55
CA SER A 863 -37.00 -15.58 -13.52
C SER A 863 -38.22 -16.43 -13.13
N ASN A 864 -38.89 -17.01 -14.14
CA ASN A 864 -39.93 -18.01 -13.95
C ASN A 864 -39.44 -19.45 -14.16
N ASP A 865 -38.32 -19.64 -14.86
CA ASP A 865 -37.82 -20.95 -15.32
C ASP A 865 -36.38 -21.24 -14.89
N ASN A 866 -35.74 -20.32 -14.15
CA ASN A 866 -34.34 -20.39 -13.72
C ASN A 866 -33.32 -20.38 -14.88
N GLN A 867 -33.74 -19.99 -16.08
CA GLN A 867 -32.91 -19.94 -17.29
C GLN A 867 -32.90 -18.54 -17.90
N ASN A 868 -34.08 -17.95 -18.07
CA ASN A 868 -34.27 -16.61 -18.62
C ASN A 868 -34.39 -15.61 -17.47
N TRP A 869 -33.44 -14.68 -17.40
CA TRP A 869 -33.31 -13.72 -16.31
C TRP A 869 -33.57 -12.30 -16.78
N THR A 870 -34.34 -11.54 -16.01
CA THR A 870 -34.61 -10.11 -16.24
C THR A 870 -34.05 -9.29 -15.08
N GLU A 871 -33.09 -8.40 -15.35
CA GLU A 871 -32.60 -7.43 -14.36
C GLU A 871 -33.70 -6.42 -14.05
N VAL A 872 -34.04 -6.27 -12.76
CA VAL A 872 -35.04 -5.31 -12.27
C VAL A 872 -34.44 -4.22 -11.40
N VAL A 873 -33.25 -4.46 -10.83
CA VAL A 873 -32.53 -3.51 -9.98
C VAL A 873 -31.04 -3.61 -10.24
N ASN A 874 -30.36 -2.45 -10.26
CA ASN A 874 -28.92 -2.32 -10.39
C ASN A 874 -28.41 -1.26 -9.42
N VAL A 875 -27.91 -1.70 -8.27
CA VAL A 875 -27.40 -0.82 -7.22
C VAL A 875 -25.89 -0.66 -7.35
N LYS A 876 -25.43 0.59 -7.18
CA LYS A 876 -24.03 0.98 -7.24
C LYS A 876 -23.68 1.82 -6.03
N LYS A 877 -22.49 1.59 -5.47
CA LYS A 877 -21.92 2.36 -4.34
C LYS A 877 -22.86 2.43 -3.13
N ASN A 878 -23.61 1.37 -2.86
CA ASN A 878 -24.38 1.27 -1.63
C ASN A 878 -23.43 1.38 -0.44
N LYS A 879 -23.76 2.23 0.53
CA LYS A 879 -23.08 2.34 1.83
C LYS A 879 -24.00 2.00 3.00
N LEU A 880 -25.28 1.76 2.72
CA LEU A 880 -26.28 1.49 3.75
C LEU A 880 -26.12 0.06 4.25
N GLY A 881 -26.27 -0.12 5.56
CA GLY A 881 -26.39 -1.44 6.15
C GLY A 881 -27.67 -2.18 5.73
N GLU A 882 -28.67 -1.48 5.21
CA GLU A 882 -29.91 -2.05 4.68
C GLU A 882 -30.36 -1.30 3.45
N THR A 883 -30.81 -2.04 2.44
CA THR A 883 -31.34 -1.50 1.20
C THR A 883 -32.75 -2.00 0.97
N LYS A 884 -33.58 -1.12 0.41
CA LYS A 884 -34.97 -1.39 0.04
C LYS A 884 -35.15 -1.08 -1.43
N ASP A 885 -35.19 -2.13 -2.23
CA ASP A 885 -35.16 -2.02 -3.69
C ASP A 885 -36.54 -2.33 -4.26
N SER A 886 -37.30 -1.27 -4.58
CA SER A 886 -38.64 -1.37 -5.18
C SER A 886 -38.56 -1.37 -6.71
N PHE A 887 -39.34 -2.24 -7.34
CA PHE A 887 -39.43 -2.38 -8.80
C PHE A 887 -40.87 -2.68 -9.23
N LYS A 888 -41.12 -2.68 -10.54
CA LYS A 888 -42.44 -2.99 -11.10
C LYS A 888 -42.94 -4.35 -10.60
N GLN A 889 -44.20 -4.42 -10.19
CA GLN A 889 -44.81 -5.68 -9.80
C GLN A 889 -44.72 -6.71 -10.94
N THR A 890 -44.08 -7.85 -10.65
CA THR A 890 -43.71 -8.86 -11.64
C THR A 890 -43.98 -10.25 -11.08
N GLU A 891 -44.50 -11.15 -11.93
CA GLU A 891 -44.62 -12.57 -11.60
C GLU A 891 -43.28 -13.27 -11.79
N ALA A 892 -42.75 -13.86 -10.71
CA ALA A 892 -41.49 -14.59 -10.71
C ALA A 892 -41.52 -15.73 -9.68
N ARG A 893 -40.80 -16.80 -9.98
CA ARG A 893 -40.53 -17.89 -9.03
C ARG A 893 -39.11 -17.82 -8.46
N TYR A 894 -38.16 -17.32 -9.23
CA TYR A 894 -36.75 -17.26 -8.86
C TYR A 894 -36.28 -15.82 -8.75
N VAL A 895 -35.52 -15.53 -7.70
CA VAL A 895 -34.85 -14.25 -7.49
C VAL A 895 -33.36 -14.51 -7.36
N ARG A 896 -32.54 -13.84 -8.17
CA ARG A 896 -31.08 -13.88 -8.08
C ARG A 896 -30.55 -12.52 -7.68
N ILE A 897 -29.72 -12.50 -6.65
CA ILE A 897 -28.91 -11.35 -6.29
C ILE A 897 -27.47 -11.67 -6.68
N THR A 898 -26.88 -10.79 -7.48
CA THR A 898 -25.51 -10.91 -7.94
C THR A 898 -24.70 -9.77 -7.32
N ALA A 899 -23.87 -10.08 -6.32
CA ALA A 899 -22.93 -9.14 -5.74
C ALA A 899 -21.74 -8.91 -6.69
N ILE A 900 -21.68 -7.71 -7.27
CA ILE A 900 -20.67 -7.29 -8.25
C ILE A 900 -19.45 -6.72 -7.55
N LYS A 901 -19.66 -5.86 -6.55
CA LYS A 901 -18.61 -5.34 -5.68
C LYS A 901 -19.04 -5.66 -4.25
N PRO A 902 -18.46 -6.71 -3.64
CA PRO A 902 -18.99 -7.29 -2.41
C PRO A 902 -18.71 -6.45 -1.16
N THR A 903 -17.79 -5.48 -1.23
CA THR A 903 -17.48 -4.56 -0.12
C THR A 903 -17.19 -3.14 -0.63
N GLN A 904 -16.99 -2.17 0.28
CA GLN A 904 -16.55 -0.82 -0.08
C GLN A 904 -15.09 -0.77 -0.53
N GLY A 905 -14.26 -1.71 -0.05
CA GLY A 905 -12.83 -1.81 -0.32
C GLY A 905 -12.47 -2.82 -1.41
N SER A 906 -11.28 -3.40 -1.27
CA SER A 906 -10.75 -4.48 -2.10
C SER A 906 -11.16 -5.88 -1.64
N ASP A 907 -11.77 -6.00 -0.46
CA ASP A 907 -12.26 -7.28 0.05
C ASP A 907 -13.27 -7.88 -0.93
N SER A 908 -13.05 -9.16 -1.24
CA SER A 908 -13.85 -9.94 -2.17
C SER A 908 -14.99 -10.71 -1.49
N ALA A 909 -15.09 -10.68 -0.16
CA ALA A 909 -16.10 -11.41 0.58
C ALA A 909 -17.46 -10.71 0.58
N VAL A 910 -18.50 -11.36 0.07
CA VAL A 910 -19.89 -10.89 0.20
C VAL A 910 -20.46 -11.38 1.53
N ARG A 911 -21.20 -10.53 2.24
CA ARG A 911 -21.84 -10.84 3.52
C ARG A 911 -23.26 -10.29 3.53
N LEU A 912 -24.24 -11.16 3.35
CA LEU A 912 -25.66 -10.81 3.38
C LEU A 912 -26.30 -11.52 4.57
N TYR A 913 -26.83 -10.74 5.51
CA TYR A 913 -27.42 -11.24 6.75
C TYR A 913 -28.87 -11.68 6.54
N GLU A 914 -29.66 -10.91 5.80
CA GLU A 914 -31.05 -11.26 5.52
C GLU A 914 -31.48 -10.72 4.15
N ILE A 915 -32.33 -11.47 3.46
CA ILE A 915 -32.89 -11.15 2.16
C ILE A 915 -34.38 -11.46 2.18
N GLN A 916 -35.18 -10.41 2.14
CA GLN A 916 -36.64 -10.54 2.07
C GLN A 916 -37.11 -10.26 0.65
N VAL A 917 -37.87 -11.19 0.06
CA VAL A 917 -38.52 -11.00 -1.23
C VAL A 917 -39.98 -10.69 -1.00
N LEU A 918 -40.37 -9.44 -1.18
CA LEU A 918 -41.66 -8.89 -0.77
C LEU A 918 -42.61 -8.71 -1.95
N GLY A 919 -43.87 -9.09 -1.75
CA GLY A 919 -44.91 -8.97 -2.77
C GLY A 919 -46.34 -9.09 -2.27
N LEU A 920 -47.31 -8.96 -3.18
CA LEU A 920 -48.72 -9.17 -2.87
C LEU A 920 -49.02 -10.67 -2.84
N LYS A 921 -49.62 -11.14 -1.74
CA LYS A 921 -50.13 -12.50 -1.65
C LYS A 921 -51.27 -12.67 -2.64
N ASN A 922 -51.15 -13.68 -3.51
CA ASN A 922 -52.27 -14.09 -4.35
C ASN A 922 -53.41 -14.55 -3.43
N SER A 923 -54.52 -13.81 -3.44
CA SER A 923 -55.77 -14.10 -2.71
C SER A 923 -56.56 -15.21 -3.37
#